data_AF-A0A0E3SAC1-F1
#
_entry.id   AF-A0A0E3SAC1-F1
#
_cell.length_a   1.000
_cell.length_b   1.000
_cell.length_c   1.000
_cell.angle_alpha   90.00
_cell.angle_beta   90.00
_cell.angle_gamma   90.00
#
_symmetry.space_group_name_H-M   'P 1'
#
loop_
_entity.id
_entity.type
_entity.pdbx_description
1 polymer ?
#
loop_
_entity_poly.entity_id
_entity_poly.type
_entity_poly.pdbx_seq_one_letter_code
_entity_poly.pdbx_strand_id
1 'polypeptide(L)'
;MDEGRRKFLKYMGLAGVAGGIAIANAQNSLATTVLSGNKITTDEIEAPTGRSSVFVVAGNDCPAHMKAQSDYVCNGSNDTSVIKSAIAALPETGARKIQLLGSFTKTGDSPIEIPSNTHIDLDGTITSGVVGDGAVMFSATDATGISITGGRLDGNATNQSAGYRVLILLTNVSNARIDTYLTNVSVTEDDEYATVNGAYVKQVGKCYGNSITNRKFPNILNVVPQSSPVTQNSEGLLISNCDTGWTLGSNASYSTVEGTFLTNGKSLKMPYNSGRSEFTLPAGVDFRQCILHVLVKFDTIPTGSATLKAHFMTDSITNRVGDEMRVTNNAIIDRWIHLTFHPCQPSAWYDTSGNYDDSRMTRIGLTFTAPSGNAYVDRVWYTHNSMPIISFSFDDAWKEAWDTYGAVLRKYGLSGVWGFNPGMSIPSNFMSLADLREAHDCGHEIINHTWNHRALSYNSAASCEDQALAGQDFLVSNGFTDGARFLLLCYTGQMSTEGFDALRNHMYFPSTIQRINPLPELPYPYLFRYAPASVAAWQTAVDAVCSRGGWLIYYTHTPSMAGSPTVEDFEAMVQYVISKKVKVATFSEVFDVYSRIPVDYSKKSGSATITAGSTSIVVTHGLPRSPMHVILSPTTDVDSKTYYVSEKTATTFTISISSASGSNISFDWTASI
;
A
#
# COMPACT_ATOMS: atom_id res chain seq x y z
N MET A 1 5.20 -50.87 12.91
CA MET A 1 3.77 -50.43 12.86
C MET A 1 3.54 -49.58 14.09
N ASP A 2 3.40 -48.27 13.87
CA ASP A 2 3.69 -47.21 14.84
C ASP A 2 2.55 -46.95 15.85
N GLU A 3 2.91 -46.48 17.04
CA GLU A 3 2.09 -46.26 18.22
C GLU A 3 0.93 -45.28 17.98
N GLY A 4 1.06 -44.41 16.98
CA GLY A 4 -0.02 -43.57 16.46
C GLY A 4 -1.22 -44.36 15.90
N ARG A 5 -0.99 -45.51 15.26
CA ARG A 5 -2.08 -46.36 14.71
C ARG A 5 -2.83 -47.12 15.81
N ARG A 6 -2.19 -47.32 16.96
CA ARG A 6 -2.79 -47.97 18.15
C ARG A 6 -3.75 -47.04 18.91
N LYS A 7 -3.54 -45.72 18.86
CA LYS A 7 -4.46 -44.73 19.47
C LYS A 7 -5.72 -44.49 18.62
N PHE A 8 -5.62 -44.56 17.29
CA PHE A 8 -6.77 -44.36 16.39
C PHE A 8 -7.82 -45.48 16.52
N LEU A 9 -7.41 -46.73 16.70
CA LEU A 9 -8.32 -47.87 16.86
C LEU A 9 -9.03 -47.92 18.23
N LYS A 10 -8.52 -47.21 19.24
CA LYS A 10 -9.15 -47.12 20.58
C LYS A 10 -10.33 -46.15 20.61
N TYR A 11 -10.41 -45.22 19.66
CA TYR A 11 -11.51 -44.24 19.56
C TYR A 11 -12.72 -44.73 18.73
N MET A 12 -12.60 -45.88 18.06
CA MET A 12 -13.63 -46.37 17.13
C MET A 12 -14.69 -47.32 17.72
N GLY A 13 -14.76 -47.50 19.05
CA GLY A 13 -15.95 -48.05 19.72
C GLY A 13 -16.52 -49.37 19.16
N LEU A 14 -15.67 -50.24 18.60
CA LEU A 14 -16.09 -51.55 18.09
C LEU A 14 -15.90 -52.61 19.17
N ALA A 15 -16.95 -52.77 19.98
CA ALA A 15 -17.11 -53.91 20.86
C ALA A 15 -17.43 -55.17 20.05
N GLY A 16 -16.65 -56.21 20.35
CA GLY A 16 -16.60 -57.56 19.80
C GLY A 16 -17.85 -58.17 19.15
N VAL A 17 -17.60 -58.81 18.00
CA VAL A 17 -18.08 -60.19 17.75
C VAL A 17 -16.90 -61.00 17.23
N ALA A 18 -16.37 -61.87 18.10
CA ALA A 18 -15.48 -62.94 17.70
C ALA A 18 -16.33 -64.08 17.11
N GLY A 19 -16.19 -64.32 15.81
CA GLY A 19 -16.79 -65.45 15.11
C GLY A 19 -15.88 -65.87 13.99
N GLY A 20 -15.03 -66.86 14.25
CA GLY A 20 -14.19 -67.46 13.23
C GLY A 20 -15.04 -68.23 12.23
N ILE A 21 -15.00 -67.81 10.96
CA ILE A 21 -15.39 -68.65 9.83
C ILE A 21 -14.31 -68.48 8.76
N ALA A 22 -13.56 -69.56 8.54
CA ALA A 22 -12.71 -69.72 7.38
C ALA A 22 -13.60 -69.89 6.14
N ILE A 23 -13.46 -69.02 5.13
CA ILE A 23 -13.88 -69.33 3.75
C ILE A 23 -12.74 -68.92 2.81
N ALA A 24 -12.38 -69.91 2.00
CA ALA A 24 -11.32 -69.94 1.03
C ALA A 24 -11.59 -69.08 -0.20
N ASN A 25 -10.50 -68.82 -0.93
CA ASN A 25 -10.39 -68.55 -2.37
C ASN A 25 -11.69 -68.65 -3.20
N ALA A 26 -12.12 -67.50 -3.73
CA ALA A 26 -12.85 -67.36 -4.99
C ALA A 26 -12.49 -65.97 -5.56
N GLN A 27 -11.42 -65.83 -6.35
CA GLN A 27 -11.44 -65.88 -7.82
C GLN A 27 -12.70 -65.29 -8.48
N ASN A 28 -12.47 -64.18 -9.18
CA ASN A 28 -13.06 -63.81 -10.47
C ASN A 28 -14.50 -64.28 -10.75
N SER A 29 -15.52 -63.45 -10.48
CA SER A 29 -16.80 -63.50 -11.22
C SER A 29 -17.83 -62.40 -10.85
N LEU A 30 -17.40 -61.18 -10.51
CA LEU A 30 -18.35 -60.13 -10.08
C LEU A 30 -18.12 -58.77 -10.79
N ALA A 31 -18.10 -58.79 -12.12
CA ALA A 31 -18.25 -57.56 -12.91
C ALA A 31 -18.91 -57.75 -14.30
N THR A 32 -19.60 -58.89 -14.55
CA THR A 32 -20.14 -59.18 -15.89
C THR A 32 -21.58 -59.67 -15.90
N THR A 33 -22.40 -59.25 -14.94
CA THR A 33 -23.85 -59.47 -15.01
C THR A 33 -24.57 -58.27 -14.43
N VAL A 34 -25.58 -57.80 -15.17
CA VAL A 34 -26.43 -56.63 -14.92
C VAL A 34 -25.86 -55.32 -15.49
N LEU A 35 -25.89 -55.17 -16.81
CA LEU A 35 -26.44 -53.99 -17.53
C LEU A 35 -26.69 -54.30 -19.02
N SER A 36 -26.95 -55.57 -19.38
CA SER A 36 -27.52 -55.94 -20.68
C SER A 36 -29.04 -55.82 -20.60
N GLY A 37 -29.58 -54.62 -20.83
CA GLY A 37 -31.02 -54.40 -20.82
C GLY A 37 -31.48 -53.07 -21.39
N ASN A 38 -30.74 -51.98 -21.19
CA ASN A 38 -31.04 -50.70 -21.81
C ASN A 38 -29.92 -50.32 -22.76
N LYS A 39 -30.06 -50.79 -24.01
CA LYS A 39 -29.41 -50.15 -25.15
C LYS A 39 -30.05 -48.77 -25.27
N ILE A 40 -29.46 -47.78 -24.60
CA ILE A 40 -29.78 -46.38 -24.86
C ILE A 40 -29.32 -46.15 -26.31
N THR A 41 -30.28 -46.15 -27.22
CA THR A 41 -30.06 -45.69 -28.59
C THR A 41 -29.64 -44.23 -28.49
N THR A 42 -28.52 -43.89 -29.11
CA THR A 42 -27.88 -42.56 -29.12
C THR A 42 -28.72 -41.45 -29.75
N ASP A 43 -29.99 -41.72 -30.04
CA ASP A 43 -30.86 -40.86 -30.84
C ASP A 43 -31.81 -40.01 -29.97
N GLU A 44 -31.90 -40.21 -28.65
CA GLU A 44 -32.83 -39.47 -27.77
C GLU A 44 -32.29 -39.15 -26.35
N ILE A 45 -30.98 -38.87 -26.20
CA ILE A 45 -30.54 -38.00 -25.08
C ILE A 45 -30.32 -36.61 -25.68
N GLU A 46 -31.42 -35.87 -25.87
CA GLU A 46 -31.33 -34.41 -25.88
C GLU A 46 -30.98 -33.97 -24.45
N ALA A 47 -29.69 -34.02 -24.12
CA ALA A 47 -29.19 -33.31 -22.96
C ALA A 47 -29.56 -31.83 -23.18
N PRO A 48 -30.24 -31.16 -22.23
CA PRO A 48 -30.67 -29.79 -22.42
C PRO A 48 -29.48 -28.94 -22.85
N THR A 49 -29.50 -28.45 -24.08
CA THR A 49 -28.41 -27.72 -24.75
C THR A 49 -28.19 -26.32 -24.18
N GLY A 50 -28.75 -26.02 -23.01
CA GLY A 50 -28.38 -24.87 -22.19
C GLY A 50 -27.05 -25.12 -21.47
N ARG A 51 -25.96 -25.39 -22.20
CA ARG A 51 -24.63 -25.25 -21.60
C ARG A 51 -24.49 -23.79 -21.15
N SER A 52 -24.04 -23.60 -19.91
CA SER A 52 -23.64 -22.28 -19.40
C SER A 52 -22.65 -21.62 -20.36
N SER A 53 -22.58 -20.29 -20.41
CA SER A 53 -21.73 -19.51 -21.31
C SER A 53 -20.22 -19.60 -21.01
N VAL A 54 -19.77 -20.75 -20.49
CA VAL A 54 -18.39 -21.04 -20.10
C VAL A 54 -17.78 -22.00 -21.11
N PHE A 55 -16.78 -21.55 -21.87
CA PHE A 55 -15.93 -22.45 -22.65
C PHE A 55 -14.73 -22.91 -21.82
N VAL A 56 -14.36 -24.18 -21.96
CA VAL A 56 -13.17 -24.75 -21.33
C VAL A 56 -12.11 -25.04 -22.39
N VAL A 57 -10.90 -24.53 -22.18
CA VAL A 57 -9.72 -24.81 -23.01
C VAL A 57 -8.71 -25.58 -22.18
N ALA A 58 -8.37 -26.79 -22.61
CA ALA A 58 -7.34 -27.60 -21.97
C ALA A 58 -5.98 -27.45 -22.67
N GLY A 59 -4.94 -27.22 -21.88
CA GLY A 59 -3.55 -27.30 -22.26
C GLY A 59 -3.15 -28.72 -22.67
N ASN A 60 -2.01 -28.84 -23.35
CA ASN A 60 -1.53 -30.15 -23.80
C ASN A 60 -1.03 -31.03 -22.63
N ASP A 61 -0.75 -30.46 -21.48
CA ASP A 61 -0.35 -31.17 -20.25
C ASP A 61 -1.54 -31.63 -19.41
N CYS A 62 -2.78 -31.25 -19.76
CA CYS A 62 -3.97 -31.72 -19.05
C CYS A 62 -4.15 -33.24 -19.16
N PRO A 63 -4.66 -33.92 -18.10
CA PRO A 63 -5.05 -35.32 -18.16
C PRO A 63 -6.07 -35.60 -19.28
N ALA A 64 -6.02 -36.82 -19.85
CA ALA A 64 -6.86 -37.21 -20.98
C ALA A 64 -8.37 -37.00 -20.73
N HIS A 65 -8.85 -37.21 -19.51
CA HIS A 65 -10.26 -37.00 -19.17
C HIS A 65 -10.66 -35.52 -19.18
N MET A 66 -9.77 -34.59 -18.80
CA MET A 66 -10.04 -33.15 -18.88
C MET A 66 -10.07 -32.69 -20.35
N LYS A 67 -9.11 -33.14 -21.16
CA LYS A 67 -9.08 -32.87 -22.60
C LYS A 67 -10.36 -33.37 -23.30
N ALA A 68 -10.83 -34.57 -22.95
CA ALA A 68 -12.05 -35.13 -23.51
C ALA A 68 -13.33 -34.35 -23.13
N GLN A 69 -13.31 -33.62 -22.02
CA GLN A 69 -14.44 -32.79 -21.55
C GLN A 69 -14.34 -31.32 -21.99
N SER A 70 -13.18 -30.89 -22.50
CA SER A 70 -12.96 -29.50 -22.89
C SER A 70 -13.56 -29.20 -24.25
N ASP A 71 -14.01 -27.97 -24.45
CA ASP A 71 -14.54 -27.52 -25.75
C ASP A 71 -13.40 -27.28 -26.75
N TYR A 72 -12.22 -26.89 -26.25
CA TYR A 72 -11.01 -26.69 -27.03
C TYR A 72 -9.82 -27.41 -26.38
N VAL A 73 -8.95 -27.99 -27.19
CA VAL A 73 -7.72 -28.66 -26.73
C VAL A 73 -6.53 -28.10 -27.48
N CYS A 74 -5.58 -27.59 -26.71
CA CYS A 74 -4.31 -27.04 -27.18
C CYS A 74 -3.28 -28.15 -27.45
N ASN A 75 -2.35 -27.90 -28.38
CA ASN A 75 -1.30 -28.85 -28.75
C ASN A 75 0.05 -28.57 -28.08
N GLY A 76 0.19 -27.43 -27.39
CA GLY A 76 1.36 -27.05 -26.61
C GLY A 76 2.48 -26.39 -27.41
N SER A 77 2.28 -26.13 -28.72
CA SER A 77 3.28 -25.46 -29.57
C SER A 77 2.91 -24.01 -29.92
N ASN A 78 1.64 -23.73 -30.22
CA ASN A 78 1.10 -22.38 -30.41
C ASN A 78 -0.37 -22.34 -30.02
N ASP A 79 -0.62 -22.08 -28.76
CA ASP A 79 -1.97 -22.19 -28.19
C ASP A 79 -2.78 -20.91 -28.40
N THR A 80 -2.13 -19.84 -28.87
CA THR A 80 -2.73 -18.53 -29.16
C THR A 80 -3.98 -18.62 -30.04
N SER A 81 -3.88 -19.38 -31.14
CA SER A 81 -4.96 -19.48 -32.12
C SER A 81 -6.19 -20.21 -31.55
N VAL A 82 -5.95 -21.22 -30.72
CA VAL A 82 -7.00 -22.00 -30.05
C VAL A 82 -7.70 -21.14 -29.00
N ILE A 83 -6.95 -20.43 -28.16
CA ILE A 83 -7.52 -19.52 -27.14
C ILE A 83 -8.32 -18.40 -27.82
N LYS A 84 -7.81 -17.80 -28.90
CA LYS A 84 -8.55 -16.79 -29.69
C LYS A 84 -9.85 -17.35 -30.26
N SER A 85 -9.82 -18.57 -30.77
CA SER A 85 -11.02 -19.22 -31.32
C SER A 85 -12.07 -19.48 -30.23
N ALA A 86 -11.64 -19.88 -29.03
CA ALA A 86 -12.52 -20.05 -27.89
C ALA A 86 -13.16 -18.73 -27.42
N ILE A 87 -12.39 -17.64 -27.39
CA ILE A 87 -12.91 -16.30 -27.04
C ILE A 87 -13.90 -15.81 -28.12
N ALA A 88 -13.57 -16.00 -29.40
CA ALA A 88 -14.43 -15.60 -30.51
C ALA A 88 -15.76 -16.37 -30.57
N ALA A 89 -15.80 -17.59 -30.03
CA ALA A 89 -17.02 -18.38 -29.94
C ALA A 89 -17.97 -17.94 -28.80
N LEU A 90 -17.50 -17.09 -27.87
CA LEU A 90 -18.34 -16.57 -26.80
C LEU A 90 -19.45 -15.68 -27.38
N PRO A 91 -20.67 -15.71 -26.80
CA PRO A 91 -21.77 -14.87 -27.25
C PRO A 91 -21.40 -13.38 -27.27
N GLU A 92 -21.85 -12.65 -28.29
CA GLU A 92 -21.57 -11.20 -28.40
C GLU A 92 -22.19 -10.38 -27.26
N THR A 93 -23.23 -10.90 -26.60
CA THR A 93 -23.93 -10.23 -25.50
C THR A 93 -23.94 -11.10 -24.24
N GLY A 94 -23.98 -10.45 -23.06
CA GLY A 94 -23.99 -11.13 -21.76
C GLY A 94 -22.60 -11.42 -21.19
N ALA A 95 -22.57 -12.21 -20.11
CA ALA A 95 -21.33 -12.60 -19.44
C ALA A 95 -20.59 -13.67 -20.26
N ARG A 96 -19.37 -13.35 -20.68
CA ARG A 96 -18.50 -14.24 -21.45
C ARG A 96 -17.48 -14.85 -20.50
N LYS A 97 -17.46 -16.17 -20.30
CA LYS A 97 -16.48 -16.81 -19.42
C LYS A 97 -15.68 -17.86 -20.17
N ILE A 98 -14.38 -17.89 -19.94
CA ILE A 98 -13.47 -18.91 -20.44
C ILE A 98 -12.63 -19.44 -19.27
N GLN A 99 -12.46 -20.76 -19.22
CA GLN A 99 -11.60 -21.44 -18.26
C GLN A 99 -10.42 -22.06 -18.99
N LEU A 100 -9.21 -21.67 -18.61
CA LEU A 100 -7.96 -22.16 -19.18
C LEU A 100 -7.32 -23.12 -18.18
N LEU A 101 -7.28 -24.42 -18.51
CA LEU A 101 -6.73 -25.46 -17.66
C LEU A 101 -5.35 -25.89 -18.18
N GLY A 102 -4.34 -25.97 -17.31
CA GLY A 102 -3.00 -26.46 -17.66
C GLY A 102 -2.04 -25.40 -18.22
N SER A 103 -1.02 -25.84 -18.93
CA SER A 103 0.05 -24.99 -19.45
C SER A 103 -0.15 -24.65 -20.92
N PHE A 104 0.09 -23.39 -21.26
CA PHE A 104 -0.08 -22.84 -22.60
C PHE A 104 1.16 -22.09 -23.06
N THR A 105 1.46 -22.17 -24.35
CA THR A 105 2.53 -21.38 -24.98
C THR A 105 1.93 -20.32 -25.91
N LYS A 106 2.21 -19.05 -25.62
CA LYS A 106 1.84 -17.91 -26.47
C LYS A 106 2.99 -17.60 -27.44
N THR A 107 2.88 -18.03 -28.70
CA THR A 107 3.84 -17.69 -29.76
C THR A 107 3.27 -16.66 -30.75
N GLY A 108 4.14 -15.91 -31.42
CA GLY A 108 3.78 -14.89 -32.42
C GLY A 108 3.44 -13.53 -31.80
N ASP A 109 3.52 -12.48 -32.62
CA ASP A 109 3.53 -11.10 -32.10
C ASP A 109 2.15 -10.56 -31.73
N SER A 110 1.07 -11.06 -32.35
CA SER A 110 -0.29 -10.56 -32.09
C SER A 110 -0.80 -10.97 -30.70
N PRO A 111 -1.37 -10.06 -29.89
CA PRO A 111 -1.91 -10.36 -28.56
C PRO A 111 -3.17 -11.24 -28.63
N ILE A 112 -3.50 -11.89 -27.51
CA ILE A 112 -4.83 -12.48 -27.28
C ILE A 112 -5.78 -11.35 -26.89
N GLU A 113 -6.66 -10.96 -27.80
CA GLU A 113 -7.60 -9.86 -27.60
C GLU A 113 -8.77 -10.28 -26.69
N ILE A 114 -9.09 -9.43 -25.71
CA ILE A 114 -10.14 -9.65 -24.71
C ILE A 114 -11.26 -8.62 -24.93
N PRO A 115 -12.43 -9.04 -25.42
CA PRO A 115 -13.59 -8.16 -25.56
C PRO A 115 -14.20 -7.76 -24.21
N SER A 116 -15.04 -6.73 -24.20
CA SER A 116 -15.83 -6.35 -23.02
C SER A 116 -16.59 -7.51 -22.40
N ASN A 117 -16.75 -7.48 -21.07
CA ASN A 117 -17.48 -8.47 -20.26
C ASN A 117 -16.94 -9.91 -20.41
N THR A 118 -15.63 -10.03 -20.70
CA THR A 118 -14.94 -11.33 -20.81
C THR A 118 -14.14 -11.65 -19.55
N HIS A 119 -14.41 -12.82 -18.99
CA HIS A 119 -13.82 -13.34 -17.77
C HIS A 119 -12.97 -14.57 -18.08
N ILE A 120 -11.65 -14.45 -17.93
CA ILE A 120 -10.67 -15.52 -18.07
C ILE A 120 -10.31 -16.04 -16.69
N ASP A 121 -10.57 -17.33 -16.47
CA ASP A 121 -10.20 -18.07 -15.26
C ASP A 121 -9.04 -19.01 -15.62
N LEU A 122 -7.82 -18.65 -15.21
CA LEU A 122 -6.60 -19.38 -15.51
C LEU A 122 -6.24 -20.31 -14.35
N ASP A 123 -6.29 -21.62 -14.61
CA ASP A 123 -5.82 -22.67 -13.71
C ASP A 123 -4.61 -23.37 -14.33
N GLY A 124 -3.48 -22.66 -14.30
CA GLY A 124 -2.22 -23.12 -14.88
C GLY A 124 -1.31 -21.96 -15.26
N THR A 125 -0.51 -22.13 -16.31
CA THR A 125 0.51 -21.15 -16.72
C THR A 125 0.38 -20.81 -18.20
N ILE A 126 0.48 -19.54 -18.56
CA ILE A 126 0.73 -19.10 -19.94
C ILE A 126 2.15 -18.56 -20.00
N THR A 127 2.99 -19.18 -20.82
CA THR A 127 4.37 -18.76 -21.04
C THR A 127 4.50 -18.10 -22.40
N SER A 128 5.14 -16.92 -22.43
CA SER A 128 5.50 -16.27 -23.69
C SER A 128 6.54 -17.13 -24.42
N GLY A 129 6.25 -17.52 -25.66
CA GLY A 129 7.24 -18.10 -26.57
C GLY A 129 8.30 -17.08 -26.96
N VAL A 130 9.27 -17.46 -27.79
CA VAL A 130 10.28 -16.53 -28.33
C VAL A 130 9.58 -15.56 -29.29
N VAL A 131 9.51 -14.28 -28.95
CA VAL A 131 8.84 -13.23 -29.74
C VAL A 131 9.77 -12.02 -29.91
N GLY A 132 9.53 -11.17 -30.91
CA GLY A 132 10.31 -9.94 -31.15
C GLY A 132 9.93 -8.81 -30.18
N ASP A 133 10.66 -7.70 -30.17
CA ASP A 133 10.35 -6.51 -29.36
C ASP A 133 8.86 -6.08 -29.46
N GLY A 134 8.28 -5.60 -28.35
CA GLY A 134 6.89 -5.13 -28.29
C GLY A 134 5.82 -6.22 -28.11
N ALA A 135 6.21 -7.45 -27.78
CA ALA A 135 5.25 -8.53 -27.64
C ALA A 135 4.27 -8.33 -26.48
N VAL A 136 3.00 -8.64 -26.75
CA VAL A 136 1.90 -8.57 -25.80
C VAL A 136 1.22 -9.93 -25.66
N MET A 137 0.99 -10.41 -24.44
CA MET A 137 0.29 -11.68 -24.21
C MET A 137 -1.23 -11.50 -24.32
N PHE A 138 -1.82 -10.58 -23.56
CA PHE A 138 -3.22 -10.19 -23.63
C PHE A 138 -3.38 -8.70 -23.95
N SER A 139 -4.39 -8.35 -24.74
CA SER A 139 -4.77 -6.96 -24.96
C SER A 139 -6.27 -6.73 -24.84
N ALA A 140 -6.66 -5.54 -24.43
CA ALA A 140 -8.03 -5.06 -24.50
C ALA A 140 -8.02 -3.59 -24.92
N THR A 141 -8.91 -3.20 -25.84
CA THR A 141 -9.01 -1.83 -26.35
C THR A 141 -10.47 -1.40 -26.35
N ASP A 142 -10.75 -0.20 -25.83
CA ASP A 142 -12.10 0.38 -25.71
C ASP A 142 -13.11 -0.59 -25.06
N ALA A 143 -12.64 -1.36 -24.08
CA ALA A 143 -13.38 -2.43 -23.43
C ALA A 143 -13.83 -2.07 -22.01
N THR A 144 -14.81 -2.81 -21.48
CA THR A 144 -15.22 -2.69 -20.08
C THR A 144 -15.51 -4.04 -19.44
N GLY A 145 -15.32 -4.17 -18.13
CA GLY A 145 -15.77 -5.34 -17.37
C GLY A 145 -14.99 -6.63 -17.67
N ILE A 146 -13.72 -6.51 -18.08
CA ILE A 146 -12.87 -7.68 -18.33
C ILE A 146 -12.31 -8.24 -17.02
N SER A 147 -12.01 -9.54 -16.95
CA SER A 147 -11.19 -10.07 -15.87
C SER A 147 -10.24 -11.18 -16.30
N ILE A 148 -9.05 -11.21 -15.72
CA ILE A 148 -8.09 -12.31 -15.81
C ILE A 148 -7.72 -12.71 -14.39
N THR A 149 -8.14 -13.89 -13.96
CA THR A 149 -7.96 -14.34 -12.57
C THR A 149 -7.28 -15.70 -12.51
N GLY A 150 -6.51 -15.95 -11.44
CA GLY A 150 -5.84 -17.22 -11.22
C GLY A 150 -4.53 -17.37 -11.99
N GLY A 151 -3.88 -18.53 -11.81
CA GLY A 151 -2.74 -18.99 -12.61
C GLY A 151 -1.54 -18.04 -12.70
N ARG A 152 -0.65 -18.32 -13.66
CA ARG A 152 0.60 -17.60 -13.88
C ARG A 152 0.74 -17.13 -15.32
N LEU A 153 1.10 -15.86 -15.51
CA LEU A 153 1.56 -15.32 -16.78
C LEU A 153 3.08 -15.11 -16.70
N ASP A 154 3.83 -15.83 -17.54
CA ASP A 154 5.28 -15.85 -17.54
C ASP A 154 5.81 -15.20 -18.83
N GLY A 155 6.52 -14.08 -18.70
CA GLY A 155 7.12 -13.36 -19.84
C GLY A 155 8.33 -14.07 -20.46
N ASN A 156 8.83 -15.13 -19.82
CA ASN A 156 9.93 -15.95 -20.28
C ASN A 156 11.22 -15.16 -20.59
N ALA A 157 11.53 -14.13 -19.79
CA ALA A 157 12.59 -13.15 -20.06
C ALA A 157 13.93 -13.76 -20.48
N THR A 158 14.34 -14.87 -19.84
CA THR A 158 15.61 -15.56 -20.13
C THR A 158 15.73 -16.07 -21.57
N ASN A 159 14.62 -16.33 -22.26
CA ASN A 159 14.59 -16.86 -23.61
C ASN A 159 14.14 -15.83 -24.66
N GLN A 160 13.99 -14.56 -24.27
CA GLN A 160 13.56 -13.50 -25.18
C GLN A 160 14.75 -12.78 -25.83
N SER A 161 14.56 -12.28 -27.05
CA SER A 161 15.44 -11.24 -27.60
C SER A 161 15.29 -9.95 -26.80
N ALA A 162 16.34 -9.12 -26.79
CA ALA A 162 16.30 -7.77 -26.20
C ALA A 162 15.10 -6.97 -26.77
N GLY A 163 14.42 -6.23 -25.89
CA GLY A 163 13.23 -5.44 -26.19
C GLY A 163 12.25 -5.36 -25.01
N TYR A 164 11.32 -4.42 -25.11
CA TYR A 164 10.25 -4.20 -24.14
C TYR A 164 9.09 -5.19 -24.37
N ARG A 165 8.46 -5.64 -23.29
CA ARG A 165 7.31 -6.55 -23.33
C ARG A 165 6.27 -6.19 -22.31
N VAL A 166 5.04 -6.57 -22.62
CA VAL A 166 3.89 -6.40 -21.73
C VAL A 166 3.13 -7.71 -21.65
N LEU A 167 2.81 -8.21 -20.45
CA LEU A 167 1.90 -9.35 -20.38
C LEU A 167 0.48 -8.92 -20.71
N ILE A 168 0.03 -7.77 -20.23
CA ILE A 168 -1.35 -7.28 -20.43
C ILE A 168 -1.33 -5.81 -20.88
N LEU A 169 -1.86 -5.52 -22.06
CA LEU A 169 -2.04 -4.15 -22.57
C LEU A 169 -3.52 -3.73 -22.50
N LEU A 170 -3.81 -2.66 -21.77
CA LEU A 170 -5.15 -2.09 -21.62
C LEU A 170 -5.20 -0.69 -22.23
N THR A 171 -5.96 -0.49 -23.30
CA THR A 171 -6.13 0.82 -23.96
C THR A 171 -7.57 1.29 -23.80
N ASN A 172 -7.80 2.41 -23.11
CA ASN A 172 -9.15 2.94 -22.80
C ASN A 172 -10.10 1.91 -22.15
N VAL A 173 -9.57 1.07 -21.26
CA VAL A 173 -10.34 -0.02 -20.63
C VAL A 173 -10.85 0.40 -19.26
N SER A 174 -12.12 0.11 -18.97
CA SER A 174 -12.72 0.37 -17.64
C SER A 174 -13.15 -0.90 -16.91
N ASN A 175 -13.18 -0.86 -15.58
CA ASN A 175 -13.65 -1.96 -14.72
C ASN A 175 -12.97 -3.31 -15.00
N ALA A 176 -11.69 -3.31 -15.36
CA ALA A 176 -10.90 -4.52 -15.51
C ALA A 176 -10.51 -5.08 -14.13
N ARG A 177 -10.49 -6.41 -13.99
CA ARG A 177 -9.92 -7.09 -12.82
C ARG A 177 -8.81 -8.06 -13.24
N ILE A 178 -7.57 -7.73 -12.95
CA ILE A 178 -6.41 -8.59 -13.17
C ILE A 178 -5.97 -9.13 -11.81
N ASP A 179 -5.94 -10.44 -11.63
CA ASP A 179 -5.64 -11.11 -10.35
C ASP A 179 -4.91 -12.44 -10.62
N THR A 180 -3.62 -12.35 -10.96
CA THR A 180 -2.83 -13.48 -11.49
C THR A 180 -1.35 -13.36 -11.12
N TYR A 181 -0.57 -14.45 -11.16
CA TYR A 181 0.88 -14.42 -10.93
C TYR A 181 1.63 -13.93 -12.19
N LEU A 182 2.03 -12.66 -12.23
CA LEU A 182 2.77 -12.07 -13.34
C LEU A 182 4.28 -12.12 -13.03
N THR A 183 5.09 -12.71 -13.91
CA THR A 183 6.52 -12.90 -13.65
C THR A 183 7.38 -12.90 -14.92
N ASN A 184 8.70 -12.74 -14.73
CA ASN A 184 9.73 -13.03 -15.73
C ASN A 184 9.56 -12.24 -17.03
N VAL A 185 9.32 -10.93 -16.94
CA VAL A 185 9.30 -10.01 -18.09
C VAL A 185 10.65 -9.30 -18.19
N SER A 186 11.21 -9.20 -19.40
CA SER A 186 12.40 -8.39 -19.64
C SER A 186 12.03 -6.91 -19.76
N VAL A 187 12.67 -6.06 -18.95
CA VAL A 187 12.61 -4.60 -19.09
C VAL A 187 13.96 -4.14 -19.60
N THR A 188 14.01 -3.54 -20.79
CA THR A 188 15.22 -2.85 -21.27
C THR A 188 15.24 -1.42 -20.72
N GLU A 189 16.43 -0.93 -20.38
CA GLU A 189 16.67 0.35 -19.69
C GLU A 189 16.25 1.60 -20.50
N ASP A 190 16.01 1.48 -21.81
CA ASP A 190 15.90 2.62 -22.74
C ASP A 190 14.50 3.27 -22.86
N ASP A 191 13.48 2.84 -22.11
CA ASP A 191 12.15 3.46 -22.15
C ASP A 191 11.77 4.07 -20.78
N GLU A 192 11.84 5.39 -20.71
CA GLU A 192 11.68 6.27 -19.54
C GLU A 192 10.33 6.10 -18.80
N TYR A 193 9.41 5.30 -19.36
CA TYR A 193 8.07 5.05 -18.84
C TYR A 193 7.84 3.66 -18.25
N ALA A 194 8.85 2.78 -18.25
CA ALA A 194 8.74 1.41 -17.75
C ALA A 194 8.94 1.33 -16.22
N THR A 195 7.92 1.70 -15.42
CA THR A 195 7.87 1.19 -14.04
C THR A 195 7.64 -0.31 -14.06
N VAL A 196 8.14 -1.05 -13.07
CA VAL A 196 8.10 -2.53 -13.01
C VAL A 196 6.67 -3.09 -13.15
N ASN A 197 5.62 -2.33 -12.80
CA ASN A 197 4.23 -2.70 -13.10
C ASN A 197 3.80 -2.40 -14.55
N GLY A 198 4.35 -1.36 -15.19
CA GLY A 198 4.20 -1.10 -16.63
C GLY A 198 4.85 -2.17 -17.53
N ALA A 199 5.76 -2.99 -17.01
CA ALA A 199 6.28 -4.17 -17.71
C ALA A 199 5.29 -5.36 -17.70
N TYR A 200 4.47 -5.50 -16.66
CA TYR A 200 3.49 -6.60 -16.58
C TYR A 200 2.13 -6.19 -17.14
N VAL A 201 1.61 -5.03 -16.75
CA VAL A 201 0.34 -4.48 -17.21
C VAL A 201 0.51 -3.01 -17.63
N LYS A 202 0.40 -2.73 -18.93
CA LYS A 202 0.46 -1.37 -19.47
C LYS A 202 -0.96 -0.81 -19.64
N GLN A 203 -1.25 0.33 -19.03
CA GLN A 203 -2.50 1.06 -19.23
C GLN A 203 -2.25 2.30 -20.11
N VAL A 204 -3.02 2.46 -21.18
CA VAL A 204 -2.92 3.56 -22.15
C VAL A 204 -4.28 4.25 -22.26
N GLY A 205 -4.29 5.59 -22.23
CA GLY A 205 -5.52 6.37 -22.37
C GLY A 205 -6.45 6.31 -21.14
N LYS A 206 -7.76 6.34 -21.39
CA LYS A 206 -8.80 6.51 -20.35
C LYS A 206 -9.12 5.18 -19.64
N CYS A 207 -8.25 4.77 -18.72
CA CYS A 207 -8.44 3.58 -17.92
C CYS A 207 -9.04 3.90 -16.54
N TYR A 208 -10.27 3.44 -16.25
CA TYR A 208 -10.99 3.79 -15.00
C TYR A 208 -11.51 2.57 -14.26
N GLY A 209 -11.40 2.54 -12.93
CA GLY A 209 -11.97 1.46 -12.11
C GLY A 209 -11.31 0.09 -12.28
N ASN A 210 -10.11 0.05 -12.88
CA ASN A 210 -9.36 -1.19 -13.04
C ASN A 210 -8.68 -1.58 -11.72
N SER A 211 -8.78 -2.85 -11.33
CA SER A 211 -8.06 -3.45 -10.22
C SER A 211 -7.01 -4.41 -10.76
N ILE A 212 -5.76 -4.25 -10.33
CA ILE A 212 -4.63 -5.08 -10.76
C ILE A 212 -3.93 -5.60 -9.52
N THR A 213 -3.96 -6.92 -9.35
CA THR A 213 -3.31 -7.70 -8.32
C THR A 213 -2.36 -8.67 -9.00
N ASN A 214 -1.06 -8.42 -8.89
CA ASN A 214 -0.07 -9.42 -9.24
C ASN A 214 0.08 -10.37 -8.04
N ARG A 215 -0.39 -11.61 -8.12
CA ARG A 215 -0.30 -12.59 -7.02
C ARG A 215 1.11 -13.00 -6.65
N LYS A 216 2.11 -12.74 -7.51
CA LYS A 216 3.53 -12.83 -7.12
C LYS A 216 3.85 -11.83 -6.01
N PHE A 217 3.15 -10.70 -6.01
CA PHE A 217 3.24 -9.63 -5.03
C PHE A 217 1.82 -9.28 -4.53
N PRO A 218 1.14 -10.23 -3.84
CA PRO A 218 -0.31 -10.17 -3.59
C PRO A 218 -0.72 -8.98 -2.72
N ASN A 219 0.27 -8.29 -2.14
CA ASN A 219 0.12 -7.16 -1.23
C ASN A 219 0.56 -5.81 -1.83
N ILE A 220 0.85 -5.75 -3.14
CA ILE A 220 0.90 -4.46 -3.84
C ILE A 220 -0.55 -3.96 -3.85
N LEU A 221 -0.85 -3.04 -2.93
CA LEU A 221 -2.03 -2.19 -2.97
C LEU A 221 -2.26 -1.80 -4.43
N ASN A 222 -3.46 -2.11 -4.94
CA ASN A 222 -3.94 -1.78 -6.29
C ASN A 222 -3.15 -0.62 -6.84
N VAL A 223 -2.47 -0.82 -7.98
CA VAL A 223 -1.84 0.23 -8.80
C VAL A 223 -2.50 1.56 -8.44
N VAL A 224 -1.87 2.34 -7.56
CA VAL A 224 -2.16 3.77 -7.53
C VAL A 224 -1.77 4.14 -8.94
N PRO A 225 -2.72 4.54 -9.80
CA PRO A 225 -2.39 4.83 -11.18
C PRO A 225 -1.13 5.68 -11.17
N GLN A 226 -0.16 5.37 -12.03
CA GLN A 226 1.11 6.10 -12.12
C GLN A 226 0.89 7.61 -12.42
N SER A 227 -0.37 8.00 -12.58
CA SER A 227 -0.89 9.35 -12.72
C SER A 227 -2.26 9.53 -12.04
N SER A 228 -2.63 8.77 -11.00
CA SER A 228 -3.69 9.30 -10.14
C SER A 228 -2.98 10.40 -9.39
N PRO A 229 -3.21 11.69 -9.71
CA PRO A 229 -2.85 12.71 -8.75
C PRO A 229 -3.37 12.18 -7.42
N VAL A 230 -2.54 12.19 -6.37
CA VAL A 230 -3.01 12.17 -4.98
C VAL A 230 -4.32 12.91 -5.04
N THR A 231 -5.45 12.19 -4.96
CA THR A 231 -6.72 12.70 -5.49
C THR A 231 -6.83 14.11 -4.96
N GLN A 232 -6.99 15.10 -5.86
CA GLN A 232 -6.90 16.56 -5.68
C GLN A 232 -7.94 17.10 -4.66
N ASN A 233 -8.29 16.26 -3.71
CA ASN A 233 -9.59 16.12 -3.11
C ASN A 233 -9.53 16.39 -1.61
N SER A 234 -8.35 16.67 -1.11
CA SER A 234 -8.07 17.16 0.23
C SER A 234 -7.80 18.67 0.19
N GLU A 235 -8.58 19.46 -0.54
CA GLU A 235 -8.41 20.93 -0.56
C GLU A 235 -8.52 21.57 0.84
N GLY A 236 -9.15 20.89 1.81
CA GLY A 236 -9.13 21.29 3.23
C GLY A 236 -7.81 21.01 3.99
N LEU A 237 -6.91 20.22 3.40
CA LEU A 237 -5.60 19.83 3.94
C LEU A 237 -4.44 20.49 3.18
N LEU A 238 -4.65 20.84 1.91
CA LEU A 238 -3.67 21.52 1.07
C LEU A 238 -3.46 22.95 1.55
N ILE A 239 -2.23 23.27 1.94
CA ILE A 239 -1.84 24.62 2.34
C ILE A 239 -1.40 25.41 1.12
N SER A 240 -0.54 24.82 0.28
CA SER A 240 0.01 25.49 -0.88
C SER A 240 0.48 24.47 -1.93
N ASN A 241 0.22 24.78 -3.19
CA ASN A 241 0.87 24.15 -4.35
C ASN A 241 2.22 24.80 -4.68
N CYS A 242 2.73 25.71 -3.83
CA CYS A 242 4.07 26.27 -3.96
C CYS A 242 4.42 26.87 -5.33
N ASP A 243 3.43 27.24 -6.15
CA ASP A 243 3.58 27.89 -7.45
C ASP A 243 3.45 29.42 -7.34
N THR A 244 2.79 29.90 -6.28
CA THR A 244 2.55 31.30 -5.94
C THR A 244 2.27 31.48 -4.44
N GLY A 245 2.11 32.73 -3.97
CA GLY A 245 1.61 33.05 -2.63
C GLY A 245 2.64 33.01 -1.49
N TRP A 246 3.85 32.51 -1.73
CA TRP A 246 4.94 32.56 -0.75
C TRP A 246 5.65 33.91 -0.78
N THR A 247 5.93 34.45 0.41
CA THR A 247 6.95 35.47 0.61
C THR A 247 8.31 34.79 0.48
N LEU A 248 8.98 35.03 -0.64
CA LEU A 248 10.21 34.35 -1.01
C LEU A 248 11.38 34.85 -0.15
N GLY A 249 12.16 33.90 0.38
CA GLY A 249 13.46 34.19 0.99
C GLY A 249 14.49 34.64 -0.04
N SER A 250 15.65 35.14 0.42
CA SER A 250 16.71 35.59 -0.49
C SER A 250 17.10 34.50 -1.50
N ASN A 251 17.07 34.84 -2.79
CA ASN A 251 17.36 33.95 -3.92
C ASN A 251 16.34 32.81 -4.17
N ALA A 252 15.27 32.70 -3.39
CA ALA A 252 14.17 31.79 -3.72
C ALA A 252 13.37 32.31 -4.93
N SER A 253 12.81 31.40 -5.71
CA SER A 253 12.07 31.72 -6.93
C SER A 253 11.05 30.63 -7.25
N TYR A 254 10.17 30.86 -8.22
CA TYR A 254 9.32 29.80 -8.78
C TYR A 254 9.96 29.30 -10.07
N SER A 255 10.15 27.99 -10.19
CA SER A 255 10.83 27.37 -11.34
C SER A 255 10.02 26.20 -11.87
N THR A 256 10.06 26.01 -13.19
CA THR A 256 9.59 24.76 -13.81
C THR A 256 10.59 23.66 -13.51
N VAL A 257 10.09 22.50 -13.08
CA VAL A 257 10.89 21.30 -12.82
C VAL A 257 10.18 20.11 -13.44
N GLU A 258 10.95 19.22 -14.04
CA GLU A 258 10.43 17.98 -14.59
C GLU A 258 9.82 17.08 -13.50
N GLY A 259 8.68 16.48 -13.82
CA GLY A 259 7.91 15.64 -12.90
C GLY A 259 7.12 16.41 -11.84
N THR A 260 6.85 17.71 -12.05
CA THR A 260 5.95 18.49 -11.17
C THR A 260 4.55 17.88 -11.12
N PHE A 261 3.94 17.78 -9.93
CA PHE A 261 2.59 17.23 -9.76
C PHE A 261 1.49 18.27 -9.97
N LEU A 262 1.81 19.40 -10.60
CA LEU A 262 0.99 20.60 -10.66
C LEU A 262 0.57 20.95 -12.08
N THR A 263 -0.66 21.45 -12.21
CA THR A 263 -1.27 21.90 -13.48
C THR A 263 -0.59 23.12 -14.09
N ASN A 264 0.07 23.95 -13.28
CA ASN A 264 0.78 25.16 -13.74
C ASN A 264 2.28 24.92 -13.98
N GLY A 265 2.80 23.72 -13.66
CA GLY A 265 4.16 23.29 -13.95
C GLY A 265 5.29 23.98 -13.18
N LYS A 266 5.02 24.69 -12.06
CA LYS A 266 6.06 25.40 -11.27
C LYS A 266 6.10 24.94 -9.82
N SER A 267 7.30 24.83 -9.25
CA SER A 267 7.55 24.58 -7.83
C SER A 267 8.33 25.74 -7.20
N LEU A 268 8.31 25.83 -5.87
CA LEU A 268 9.12 26.77 -5.09
C LEU A 268 10.57 26.28 -5.08
N LYS A 269 11.44 26.94 -5.86
CA LYS A 269 12.88 26.72 -5.88
C LYS A 269 13.53 27.50 -4.75
N MET A 270 14.24 26.79 -3.87
CA MET A 270 14.96 27.32 -2.73
C MET A 270 16.44 26.93 -2.81
N PRO A 271 17.33 27.86 -3.17
CA PRO A 271 18.76 27.62 -3.05
C PRO A 271 19.13 27.27 -1.61
N TYR A 272 20.10 26.39 -1.41
CA TYR A 272 20.54 26.09 -0.06
C TYR A 272 21.13 27.33 0.61
N ASN A 273 20.87 27.47 1.92
CA ASN A 273 21.17 28.65 2.73
C ASN A 273 20.48 29.94 2.22
N SER A 274 19.41 29.82 1.44
CA SER A 274 18.51 30.94 1.17
C SER A 274 17.91 31.46 2.47
N GLY A 275 17.43 32.70 2.43
CA GLY A 275 16.46 33.17 3.41
C GLY A 275 15.26 32.22 3.49
N ARG A 276 14.56 32.27 4.63
CA ARG A 276 13.34 31.52 4.83
C ARG A 276 12.26 31.99 3.84
N SER A 277 11.59 31.05 3.19
CA SER A 277 10.36 31.35 2.42
C SER A 277 9.16 31.07 3.29
N GLU A 278 8.16 31.95 3.26
CA GLU A 278 7.03 31.93 4.20
C GLU A 278 5.69 31.92 3.48
N PHE A 279 4.73 31.19 4.03
CA PHE A 279 3.35 31.16 3.57
C PHE A 279 2.42 31.56 4.72
N THR A 280 1.52 32.50 4.44
CA THR A 280 0.49 32.91 5.40
C THR A 280 -0.75 32.06 5.18
N LEU A 281 -1.19 31.38 6.23
CA LEU A 281 -2.38 30.54 6.22
C LEU A 281 -3.63 31.45 6.11
N PRO A 282 -4.62 31.10 5.27
CA PRO A 282 -5.85 31.89 5.12
C PRO A 282 -6.63 32.06 6.42
N ALA A 283 -6.54 31.06 7.30
CA ALA A 283 -7.10 31.06 8.65
C ALA A 283 -6.11 30.39 9.61
N GLY A 284 -6.29 30.63 10.91
CA GLY A 284 -5.53 29.90 11.93
C GLY A 284 -5.80 28.40 11.84
N VAL A 285 -4.74 27.59 11.83
CA VAL A 285 -4.82 26.12 11.84
C VAL A 285 -4.38 25.60 13.20
N ASP A 286 -5.16 24.70 13.78
CA ASP A 286 -4.79 23.97 15.00
C ASP A 286 -3.89 22.79 14.61
N PHE A 287 -2.60 22.89 14.95
CA PHE A 287 -1.63 21.84 14.64
C PHE A 287 -1.39 20.87 15.81
N ARG A 288 -2.15 20.95 16.91
CA ARG A 288 -2.00 20.03 18.05
C ARG A 288 -2.19 18.57 17.67
N GLN A 289 -3.05 18.31 16.68
CA GLN A 289 -3.31 16.97 16.15
C GLN A 289 -3.05 16.94 14.64
N CYS A 290 -2.09 17.70 14.14
CA CYS A 290 -1.75 17.71 12.71
C CYS A 290 -0.27 17.44 12.48
N ILE A 291 0.02 16.77 11.36
CA ILE A 291 1.36 16.65 10.80
C ILE A 291 1.42 17.48 9.54
N LEU A 292 2.48 18.26 9.40
CA LEU A 292 2.78 18.99 8.18
C LEU A 292 3.51 18.07 7.22
N HIS A 293 3.10 18.08 5.96
CA HIS A 293 3.66 17.33 4.87
C HIS A 293 4.26 18.28 3.85
N VAL A 294 5.45 17.94 3.36
CA VAL A 294 6.18 18.72 2.36
C VAL A 294 6.70 17.77 1.29
N LEU A 295 6.31 18.00 0.04
CA LEU A 295 6.84 17.27 -1.11
C LEU A 295 8.03 18.05 -1.67
N VAL A 296 9.22 17.48 -1.57
CA VAL A 296 10.48 18.13 -1.93
C VAL A 296 11.26 17.32 -2.96
N LYS A 297 11.99 17.98 -3.86
CA LYS A 297 12.98 17.38 -4.74
C LYS A 297 14.30 18.12 -4.58
N PHE A 298 15.42 17.40 -4.57
CA PHE A 298 16.76 17.97 -4.49
C PHE A 298 17.47 17.79 -5.85
N ASP A 299 18.10 18.83 -6.38
CA ASP A 299 18.83 18.73 -7.67
C ASP A 299 20.23 18.11 -7.54
N THR A 300 20.90 18.33 -6.41
CA THR A 300 22.24 17.79 -6.15
C THR A 300 22.28 17.08 -4.81
N ILE A 301 23.04 15.99 -4.73
CA ILE A 301 23.38 15.32 -3.46
C ILE A 301 24.03 16.38 -2.56
N PRO A 302 23.41 16.72 -1.42
CA PRO A 302 24.09 17.53 -0.43
C PRO A 302 25.36 16.78 -0.01
N THR A 303 26.54 17.35 -0.26
CA THR A 303 27.78 16.80 0.29
C THR A 303 27.76 17.05 1.79
N GLY A 304 27.28 16.06 2.57
CA GLY A 304 27.03 16.19 4.01
C GLY A 304 25.54 16.26 4.35
N SER A 305 25.22 16.59 5.61
CA SER A 305 23.82 16.65 6.04
C SER A 305 23.12 17.89 5.48
N ALA A 306 22.23 17.71 4.50
CA ALA A 306 21.22 18.74 4.24
C ALA A 306 20.21 18.75 5.38
N THR A 307 19.72 19.92 5.74
CA THR A 307 18.66 20.07 6.72
C THR A 307 17.53 20.89 6.11
N LEU A 308 16.35 20.29 5.98
CA LEU A 308 15.13 21.06 5.77
C LEU A 308 14.54 21.41 7.13
N LYS A 309 14.25 22.68 7.34
CA LYS A 309 13.60 23.20 8.55
C LYS A 309 12.21 23.69 8.21
N ALA A 310 11.20 23.20 8.91
CA ALA A 310 9.87 23.77 8.92
C ALA A 310 9.72 24.66 10.16
N HIS A 311 9.24 25.88 9.95
CA HIS A 311 9.00 26.89 10.98
C HIS A 311 7.49 27.07 11.13
N PHE A 312 7.01 26.95 12.35
CA PHE A 312 5.60 27.05 12.71
C PHE A 312 5.39 28.34 13.52
N MET A 313 4.47 29.22 13.09
CA MET A 313 4.34 30.59 13.60
C MET A 313 2.88 31.01 13.82
N THR A 314 2.61 31.76 14.90
CA THR A 314 1.27 32.24 15.30
C THR A 314 0.93 33.65 14.82
N ASP A 315 1.91 34.55 14.77
CA ASP A 315 1.70 35.99 14.49
C ASP A 315 2.99 36.74 14.11
N SER A 316 4.14 36.38 14.68
CA SER A 316 5.42 37.06 14.49
C SER A 316 6.60 36.11 14.30
N ILE A 317 7.71 36.63 13.77
CA ILE A 317 8.95 35.87 13.54
C ILE A 317 9.62 35.37 14.85
N THR A 318 9.29 36.02 15.97
CA THR A 318 9.81 35.75 17.31
C THR A 318 8.99 34.70 18.05
N ASN A 319 7.72 34.48 17.68
CA ASN A 319 6.89 33.43 18.28
C ASN A 319 6.81 32.23 17.34
N ARG A 320 7.85 31.38 17.38
CA ARG A 320 7.97 30.24 16.47
C ARG A 320 8.51 29.00 17.16
N VAL A 321 8.06 27.84 16.66
CA VAL A 321 8.75 26.57 16.90
C VAL A 321 9.23 26.01 15.58
N GLY A 322 10.41 25.40 15.63
CA GLY A 322 11.04 24.79 14.47
C GLY A 322 11.11 23.28 14.61
N ASP A 323 10.86 22.61 13.50
CA ASP A 323 11.21 21.21 13.35
C ASP A 323 12.24 21.07 12.23
N GLU A 324 13.27 20.25 12.46
CA GLU A 324 14.37 20.07 11.52
C GLU A 324 14.46 18.63 11.06
N MET A 325 14.50 18.43 9.76
CA MET A 325 14.73 17.13 9.17
C MET A 325 16.09 17.11 8.48
N ARG A 326 16.99 16.29 9.03
CA ARG A 326 18.28 16.03 8.42
C ARG A 326 18.11 14.99 7.32
N VAL A 327 18.30 15.44 6.10
CA VAL A 327 18.46 14.60 4.92
C VAL A 327 19.94 14.23 4.86
N THR A 328 20.26 12.99 5.22
CA THR A 328 21.64 12.47 5.19
C THR A 328 22.06 12.11 3.76
N ASN A 329 23.34 11.78 3.57
CA ASN A 329 24.00 11.50 2.29
C ASN A 329 23.35 10.39 1.41
N ASN A 330 22.29 9.74 1.88
CA ASN A 330 21.53 8.71 1.15
C ASN A 330 20.20 9.27 0.60
N ALA A 331 20.10 10.58 0.44
CA ALA A 331 18.91 11.20 -0.16
C ALA A 331 18.75 10.72 -1.60
N ILE A 332 17.55 10.27 -1.94
CA ILE A 332 17.15 9.94 -3.30
C ILE A 332 17.16 11.24 -4.11
N ILE A 333 18.20 11.46 -4.90
CA ILE A 333 18.30 12.64 -5.76
C ILE A 333 17.34 12.56 -6.93
N ASP A 334 16.97 13.74 -7.45
CA ASP A 334 16.14 13.87 -8.63
C ASP A 334 14.76 13.17 -8.53
N ARG A 335 14.33 12.86 -7.31
CA ARG A 335 12.99 12.33 -7.02
C ARG A 335 12.28 13.23 -6.03
N TRP A 336 10.96 13.20 -6.13
CA TRP A 336 10.10 13.80 -5.14
C TRP A 336 10.06 12.91 -3.89
N ILE A 337 10.54 13.46 -2.79
CA ILE A 337 10.53 12.86 -1.47
C ILE A 337 9.47 13.58 -0.65
N HIS A 338 8.65 12.78 0.02
CA HIS A 338 7.65 13.28 0.93
C HIS A 338 8.20 13.31 2.35
N LEU A 339 8.23 14.50 2.95
CA LEU A 339 8.78 14.76 4.27
C LEU A 339 7.69 15.24 5.22
N THR A 340 7.82 14.88 6.49
CA THR A 340 6.80 15.19 7.50
C THR A 340 7.43 15.95 8.66
N PHE A 341 6.74 17.00 9.11
CA PHE A 341 7.16 17.86 10.20
C PHE A 341 6.07 17.94 11.24
N HIS A 342 6.48 18.02 12.49
CA HIS A 342 5.60 18.19 13.62
C HIS A 342 6.04 19.41 14.43
N PRO A 343 5.16 20.40 14.67
CA PRO A 343 5.53 21.65 15.35
C PRO A 343 6.12 21.51 16.75
N CYS A 344 6.02 20.34 17.35
CA CYS A 344 6.29 20.14 18.76
C CYS A 344 7.12 18.87 19.00
N GLN A 345 7.79 18.38 17.95
CA GLN A 345 8.86 17.41 18.12
C GLN A 345 10.12 18.18 18.53
N PRO A 346 10.80 17.80 19.63
CA PRO A 346 11.96 18.52 20.11
C PRO A 346 13.15 18.39 19.16
N SER A 347 13.26 19.35 18.24
CA SER A 347 14.56 19.80 17.76
C SER A 347 15.10 20.83 18.74
N ALA A 348 16.42 20.91 18.91
CA ALA A 348 17.10 21.70 19.95
C ALA A 348 16.94 23.24 19.85
N TRP A 349 15.98 23.75 19.08
CA TRP A 349 15.82 25.15 18.70
C TRP A 349 14.50 25.72 19.21
N TYR A 350 14.44 26.02 20.50
CA TYR A 350 13.31 26.74 21.08
C TYR A 350 13.73 28.16 21.43
N ASP A 351 13.18 29.15 20.72
CA ASP A 351 13.10 30.51 21.25
C ASP A 351 11.81 30.59 22.07
N THR A 352 11.90 30.26 23.36
CA THR A 352 10.78 30.26 24.29
C THR A 352 10.45 31.65 24.84
N SER A 353 10.88 32.72 24.18
CA SER A 353 10.66 34.08 24.69
C SER A 353 9.20 34.54 24.72
N GLY A 354 8.22 33.73 24.28
CA GLY A 354 6.84 33.84 24.77
C GLY A 354 5.78 33.11 23.94
N ASN A 355 4.88 32.41 24.63
CA ASN A 355 3.51 32.09 24.19
C ASN A 355 3.35 31.42 22.80
N TYR A 356 4.12 30.38 22.49
CA TYR A 356 3.80 29.56 21.33
C TYR A 356 2.47 28.82 21.56
N ASP A 357 1.48 29.09 20.71
CA ASP A 357 0.15 28.49 20.73
C ASP A 357 -0.04 27.63 19.48
N ASP A 358 0.19 26.33 19.60
CA ASP A 358 -0.02 25.37 18.51
C ASP A 358 -1.49 25.17 18.15
N SER A 359 -2.43 25.73 18.92
CA SER A 359 -3.86 25.75 18.56
C SER A 359 -4.21 26.81 17.53
N ARG A 360 -3.30 27.76 17.25
CA ARG A 360 -3.57 28.88 16.34
C ARG A 360 -2.36 29.30 15.52
N MET A 361 -1.93 28.41 14.64
CA MET A 361 -0.89 28.75 13.68
C MET A 361 -1.42 29.57 12.51
N THR A 362 -0.73 30.65 12.15
CA THR A 362 -1.12 31.50 11.02
C THR A 362 -0.09 31.53 9.90
N ARG A 363 1.12 31.00 10.11
CA ARG A 363 2.17 31.01 9.08
C ARG A 363 3.07 29.78 9.17
N ILE A 364 3.58 29.37 8.02
CA ILE A 364 4.59 28.32 7.87
C ILE A 364 5.79 28.89 7.14
N GLY A 365 6.99 28.51 7.56
CA GLY A 365 8.23 28.88 6.88
C GLY A 365 9.06 27.65 6.55
N LEU A 366 9.78 27.68 5.43
CA LEU A 366 10.71 26.63 5.04
C LEU A 366 12.13 27.19 4.89
N THR A 367 13.13 26.42 5.28
CA THR A 367 14.55 26.76 5.09
C THR A 367 15.34 25.51 4.77
N PHE A 368 16.25 25.61 3.81
CA PHE A 368 17.18 24.54 3.48
C PHE A 368 18.60 24.95 3.86
N THR A 369 19.33 24.08 4.55
CA THR A 369 20.73 24.29 4.94
C THR A 369 21.58 23.16 4.40
N ALA A 370 22.51 23.47 3.49
CA ALA A 370 23.46 22.54 2.89
C ALA A 370 24.59 23.31 2.18
N PRO A 371 25.74 22.70 1.84
CA PRO A 371 26.86 23.44 1.26
C PRO A 371 26.57 24.11 -0.09
N SER A 372 25.87 23.42 -1.01
CA SER A 372 25.54 23.93 -2.36
C SER A 372 24.41 23.12 -3.01
N GLY A 373 23.60 23.75 -3.86
CA GLY A 373 22.47 23.12 -4.56
C GLY A 373 21.14 23.87 -4.37
N ASN A 374 20.05 23.26 -4.86
CA ASN A 374 18.69 23.74 -4.67
C ASN A 374 17.76 22.62 -4.21
N ALA A 375 16.76 23.00 -3.43
CA ALA A 375 15.57 22.21 -3.20
C ALA A 375 14.39 22.82 -3.96
N TYR A 376 13.46 21.98 -4.35
CA TYR A 376 12.20 22.35 -4.98
C TYR A 376 11.08 21.84 -4.10
N VAL A 377 10.14 22.69 -3.72
CA VAL A 377 8.96 22.31 -2.95
C VAL A 377 7.75 22.42 -3.84
N ASP A 378 7.07 21.31 -4.07
CA ASP A 378 5.90 21.25 -4.95
C ASP A 378 4.60 21.44 -4.18
N ARG A 379 4.55 20.92 -2.95
CA ARG A 379 3.32 20.89 -2.19
C ARG A 379 3.59 20.94 -0.71
N VAL A 380 2.77 21.70 -0.02
CA VAL A 380 2.67 21.73 1.44
C VAL A 380 1.22 21.48 1.82
N TRP A 381 0.98 20.49 2.66
CA TRP A 381 -0.34 20.14 3.17
C TRP A 381 -0.20 19.64 4.61
N TYR A 382 -1.29 19.47 5.32
CA TYR A 382 -1.27 18.82 6.64
C TYR A 382 -2.25 17.66 6.66
N THR A 383 -2.03 16.63 7.47
CA THR A 383 -3.09 15.66 7.79
C THR A 383 -3.42 15.78 9.26
N HIS A 384 -4.67 15.45 9.60
CA HIS A 384 -5.01 15.23 10.99
C HIS A 384 -4.44 13.87 11.40
N ASN A 385 -3.73 13.86 12.52
CA ASN A 385 -3.35 12.63 13.16
C ASN A 385 -4.60 11.96 13.71
N SER A 386 -4.68 10.66 13.50
CA SER A 386 -5.70 9.84 14.13
C SER A 386 -5.17 9.25 15.44
N MET A 387 -5.86 8.24 15.98
CA MET A 387 -5.55 7.53 17.23
C MET A 387 -4.04 7.30 17.45
N PRO A 388 -3.51 7.54 18.67
CA PRO A 388 -2.12 7.25 19.00
C PRO A 388 -1.85 5.75 18.90
N ILE A 389 -0.79 5.39 18.18
CA ILE A 389 -0.32 4.01 18.01
C ILE A 389 1.18 3.92 18.27
N ILE A 390 1.61 2.82 18.89
CA ILE A 390 3.00 2.47 19.11
C ILE A 390 3.33 1.12 18.47
N SER A 391 4.48 1.02 17.83
CA SER A 391 5.06 -0.27 17.40
C SER A 391 6.44 -0.45 18.01
N PHE A 392 6.74 -1.65 18.51
CA PHE A 392 8.09 -2.04 18.92
C PHE A 392 8.75 -2.84 17.79
N SER A 393 9.87 -2.36 17.27
CA SER A 393 10.63 -3.05 16.22
C SER A 393 12.03 -3.45 16.69
N PHE A 394 12.52 -4.59 16.21
CA PHE A 394 13.80 -5.17 16.56
C PHE A 394 14.55 -5.56 15.30
N ASP A 395 15.76 -5.01 15.13
CA ASP A 395 16.56 -5.19 13.92
C ASP A 395 17.38 -6.49 14.03
N ASP A 396 17.72 -7.04 12.87
CA ASP A 396 18.44 -8.28 12.61
C ASP A 396 17.87 -9.58 13.20
N ALA A 397 16.82 -9.54 14.02
CA ALA A 397 16.24 -10.69 14.72
C ALA A 397 17.28 -11.45 15.59
N TRP A 398 17.98 -10.71 16.45
CA TRP A 398 18.87 -11.27 17.46
C TRP A 398 18.12 -12.22 18.41
N LYS A 399 18.69 -13.41 18.68
CA LYS A 399 18.09 -14.41 19.57
C LYS A 399 17.96 -13.89 21.01
N GLU A 400 18.97 -13.15 21.47
CA GLU A 400 18.95 -12.54 22.80
C GLU A 400 17.78 -11.55 22.94
N ALA A 401 17.49 -10.75 21.91
CA ALA A 401 16.36 -9.83 21.92
C ALA A 401 15.02 -10.56 21.96
N TRP A 402 14.88 -11.68 21.23
CA TRP A 402 13.70 -12.55 21.32
C TRP A 402 13.50 -13.14 22.72
N ASP A 403 14.58 -13.61 23.35
CA ASP A 403 14.54 -14.24 24.67
C ASP A 403 14.30 -13.23 25.79
N THR A 404 14.69 -11.97 25.60
CA THR A 404 14.59 -10.91 26.62
C THR A 404 13.44 -9.96 26.33
N TYR A 405 13.59 -9.05 25.37
CA TYR A 405 12.54 -8.07 25.00
C TYR A 405 11.26 -8.76 24.49
N GLY A 406 11.39 -9.83 23.71
CA GLY A 406 10.25 -10.63 23.28
C GLY A 406 9.49 -11.23 24.47
N ALA A 407 10.19 -11.71 25.49
CA ALA A 407 9.56 -12.22 26.72
C ALA A 407 8.82 -11.12 27.50
N VAL A 408 9.37 -9.90 27.54
CA VAL A 408 8.68 -8.73 28.12
C VAL A 408 7.39 -8.44 27.36
N LEU A 409 7.40 -8.40 26.03
CA LEU A 409 6.19 -8.16 25.23
C LEU A 409 5.13 -9.25 25.46
N ARG A 410 5.53 -10.53 25.43
CA ARG A 410 4.62 -11.67 25.70
C ARG A 410 4.03 -11.63 27.10
N LYS A 411 4.80 -11.23 28.13
CA LYS A 411 4.33 -11.04 29.50
C LYS A 411 3.13 -10.09 29.58
N TYR A 412 3.07 -9.10 28.70
CA TYR A 412 1.99 -8.12 28.64
C TYR A 412 0.96 -8.37 27.53
N GLY A 413 1.05 -9.49 26.80
CA GLY A 413 0.16 -9.80 25.69
C GLY A 413 0.30 -8.83 24.52
N LEU A 414 1.51 -8.30 24.29
CA LEU A 414 1.80 -7.36 23.22
C LEU A 414 2.63 -8.01 22.12
N SER A 415 2.49 -7.49 20.91
CA SER A 415 3.25 -7.88 19.73
C SER A 415 4.36 -6.89 19.39
N GLY A 416 5.32 -7.36 18.61
CA GLY A 416 6.46 -6.59 18.11
C GLY A 416 6.79 -6.99 16.67
N VAL A 417 7.70 -6.26 16.05
CA VAL A 417 8.09 -6.41 14.64
C VAL A 417 9.57 -6.78 14.57
N TRP A 418 9.90 -7.88 13.90
CA TRP A 418 11.25 -8.43 13.84
C TRP A 418 11.79 -8.32 12.42
N GLY A 419 12.79 -7.48 12.21
CA GLY A 419 13.50 -7.36 10.94
C GLY A 419 14.48 -8.53 10.77
N PHE A 420 14.20 -9.43 9.83
CA PHE A 420 15.00 -10.64 9.63
C PHE A 420 15.80 -10.59 8.33
N ASN A 421 17.02 -11.15 8.38
CA ASN A 421 17.96 -11.24 7.26
C ASN A 421 18.15 -12.71 6.82
N PRO A 422 17.35 -13.25 5.89
CA PRO A 422 17.33 -14.70 5.66
C PRO A 422 18.59 -15.28 5.01
N GLY A 423 19.33 -14.47 4.27
CA GLY A 423 20.52 -14.87 3.52
C GLY A 423 21.81 -14.77 4.30
N MET A 424 21.82 -14.02 5.42
CA MET A 424 22.98 -14.02 6.30
C MET A 424 23.25 -15.44 6.79
N SER A 425 24.52 -15.85 6.81
CA SER A 425 24.93 -17.10 7.44
C SER A 425 24.64 -17.03 8.94
N ILE A 426 23.42 -17.35 9.34
CA ILE A 426 22.84 -17.16 10.69
C ILE A 426 23.76 -17.79 11.73
N PRO A 427 24.62 -17.00 12.41
CA PRO A 427 25.36 -17.52 13.56
C PRO A 427 24.36 -17.82 14.70
N SER A 428 24.76 -18.64 15.67
CA SER A 428 23.88 -19.18 16.72
C SER A 428 23.23 -18.13 17.64
N ASN A 429 23.56 -16.85 17.47
CA ASN A 429 23.06 -15.70 18.21
C ASN A 429 21.88 -14.97 17.53
N PHE A 430 21.41 -15.44 16.37
CA PHE A 430 20.19 -14.94 15.72
C PHE A 430 19.07 -15.96 15.80
N MET A 431 17.84 -15.50 15.60
CA MET A 431 16.66 -16.37 15.58
C MET A 431 16.76 -17.40 14.45
N SER A 432 16.52 -18.67 14.80
CA SER A 432 16.32 -19.74 13.82
C SER A 432 14.93 -19.62 13.17
N LEU A 433 14.69 -20.35 12.08
CA LEU A 433 13.35 -20.43 11.49
C LEU A 433 12.29 -20.94 12.49
N ALA A 434 12.68 -21.81 13.42
CA ALA A 434 11.79 -22.29 14.47
C ALA A 434 11.41 -21.16 15.43
N ASP A 435 12.39 -20.34 15.84
CA ASP A 435 12.14 -19.17 16.70
C ASP A 435 11.26 -18.12 15.97
N LEU A 436 11.48 -17.90 14.68
CA LEU A 436 10.65 -16.98 13.87
C LEU A 436 9.20 -17.46 13.78
N ARG A 437 8.99 -18.78 13.61
CA ARG A 437 7.64 -19.38 13.63
C ARG A 437 6.99 -19.24 14.99
N GLU A 438 7.73 -19.51 16.07
CA GLU A 438 7.23 -19.30 17.44
C GLU A 438 6.84 -17.84 17.67
N ALA A 439 7.66 -16.89 17.23
CA ALA A 439 7.36 -15.47 17.33
C ALA A 439 6.11 -15.09 16.54
N HIS A 440 6.00 -15.57 15.30
CA HIS A 440 4.83 -15.35 14.46
C HIS A 440 3.55 -15.94 15.06
N ASP A 441 3.61 -17.17 15.58
CA ASP A 441 2.47 -17.84 16.24
C ASP A 441 2.04 -17.13 17.54
N CYS A 442 2.96 -16.40 18.17
CA CYS A 442 2.67 -15.51 19.30
C CYS A 442 2.13 -14.13 18.88
N GLY A 443 1.87 -13.91 17.58
CA GLY A 443 1.32 -12.68 17.04
C GLY A 443 2.36 -11.59 16.74
N HIS A 444 3.66 -11.91 16.80
CA HIS A 444 4.70 -10.97 16.34
C HIS A 444 4.79 -10.97 14.81
N GLU A 445 5.18 -9.83 14.23
CA GLU A 445 5.35 -9.71 12.78
C GLU A 445 6.82 -9.94 12.40
N ILE A 446 7.07 -10.72 11.34
CA ILE A 446 8.41 -10.94 10.78
C ILE A 446 8.50 -10.20 9.46
N ILE A 447 9.38 -9.19 9.38
CA ILE A 447 9.56 -8.35 8.21
C ILE A 447 10.93 -8.55 7.58
N ASN A 448 11.09 -8.10 6.34
CA ASN A 448 12.34 -8.23 5.61
C ASN A 448 13.33 -7.16 6.10
N HIS A 449 14.57 -7.54 6.39
CA HIS A 449 15.65 -6.61 6.69
C HIS A 449 16.75 -6.62 5.62
N THR A 450 16.42 -6.96 4.37
CA THR A 450 17.31 -7.36 3.26
C THR A 450 17.86 -8.79 3.41
N TRP A 451 18.20 -9.43 2.28
CA TRP A 451 18.71 -10.81 2.27
C TRP A 451 19.99 -10.98 3.10
N ASN A 452 21.05 -10.20 2.82
CA ASN A 452 22.38 -10.38 3.43
C ASN A 452 22.80 -9.20 4.33
N HIS A 453 21.84 -8.43 4.87
CA HIS A 453 22.11 -7.22 5.64
C HIS A 453 23.06 -6.26 4.91
N ARG A 454 22.75 -5.99 3.63
CA ARG A 454 23.56 -5.10 2.78
C ARG A 454 22.94 -3.71 2.74
N ALA A 455 23.77 -2.67 2.86
CA ALA A 455 23.34 -1.31 2.56
C ALA A 455 22.91 -1.21 1.09
N LEU A 456 21.70 -0.74 0.83
CA LEU A 456 21.18 -0.60 -0.54
C LEU A 456 21.75 0.63 -1.26
N SER A 457 22.41 1.54 -0.55
CA SER A 457 23.08 2.72 -1.12
C SER A 457 24.26 2.41 -2.04
N TYR A 458 24.89 1.23 -1.91
CA TYR A 458 26.05 0.84 -2.72
C TYR A 458 25.71 -0.16 -3.83
N ASN A 459 24.42 -0.39 -4.06
CA ASN A 459 23.92 -1.42 -4.97
C ASN A 459 23.27 -0.78 -6.19
N SER A 460 23.40 -1.45 -7.35
CA SER A 460 22.57 -1.18 -8.52
C SER A 460 21.09 -1.46 -8.21
N ALA A 461 20.17 -0.95 -9.05
CA ALA A 461 18.74 -1.30 -8.99
C ALA A 461 18.53 -2.83 -8.87
N ALA A 462 19.13 -3.60 -9.79
CA ALA A 462 19.03 -5.06 -9.79
C ALA A 462 19.55 -5.69 -8.48
N SER A 463 20.69 -5.23 -7.95
CA SER A 463 21.20 -5.74 -6.68
C SER A 463 20.29 -5.38 -5.49
N CYS A 464 19.65 -4.20 -5.52
CA CYS A 464 18.65 -3.83 -4.53
C CYS A 464 17.41 -4.73 -4.59
N GLU A 465 16.90 -5.01 -5.80
CA GLU A 465 15.81 -5.95 -6.04
C GLU A 465 16.18 -7.35 -5.56
N ASP A 466 17.36 -7.86 -5.90
CA ASP A 466 17.81 -9.18 -5.46
C ASP A 466 17.84 -9.27 -3.92
N GLN A 467 18.34 -8.23 -3.24
CA GLN A 467 18.36 -8.22 -1.77
C GLN A 467 16.96 -8.14 -1.15
N ALA A 468 16.07 -7.34 -1.72
CA ALA A 468 14.73 -7.16 -1.18
C ALA A 468 13.80 -8.33 -1.53
N LEU A 469 13.72 -8.69 -2.81
CA LEU A 469 12.79 -9.70 -3.31
C LEU A 469 13.16 -11.11 -2.85
N ALA A 470 14.45 -11.46 -2.73
CA ALA A 470 14.83 -12.75 -2.16
C ALA A 470 14.39 -12.86 -0.68
N GLY A 471 14.53 -11.77 0.09
CA GLY A 471 14.03 -11.72 1.46
C GLY A 471 12.51 -11.84 1.52
N GLN A 472 11.80 -11.13 0.64
CA GLN A 472 10.35 -11.22 0.53
C GLN A 472 9.88 -12.63 0.16
N ASP A 473 10.47 -13.27 -0.84
CA ASP A 473 10.15 -14.63 -1.29
C ASP A 473 10.35 -15.65 -0.15
N PHE A 474 11.41 -15.50 0.63
CA PHE A 474 11.63 -16.33 1.83
C PHE A 474 10.51 -16.14 2.85
N LEU A 475 10.12 -14.91 3.15
CA LEU A 475 9.06 -14.65 4.12
C LEU A 475 7.73 -15.23 3.66
N VAL A 476 7.36 -15.01 2.40
CA VAL A 476 6.13 -15.56 1.80
C VAL A 476 6.14 -17.09 1.83
N SER A 477 7.23 -17.72 1.39
CA SER A 477 7.34 -19.19 1.37
C SER A 477 7.32 -19.85 2.76
N ASN A 478 7.57 -19.07 3.82
CA ASN A 478 7.50 -19.54 5.21
C ASN A 478 6.25 -19.08 5.96
N GLY A 479 5.27 -18.48 5.27
CA GLY A 479 3.98 -18.10 5.85
C GLY A 479 3.96 -16.74 6.54
N PHE A 480 5.04 -15.95 6.44
CA PHE A 480 5.14 -14.60 7.03
C PHE A 480 4.62 -13.53 6.06
N THR A 481 3.44 -13.76 5.46
CA THR A 481 2.94 -12.96 4.33
C THR A 481 2.63 -11.51 4.67
N ASP A 482 2.20 -11.25 5.91
CA ASP A 482 1.82 -9.92 6.37
C ASP A 482 3.04 -9.01 6.46
N GLY A 483 4.13 -9.51 7.07
CA GLY A 483 5.37 -8.77 7.22
C GLY A 483 6.23 -8.71 5.94
N ALA A 484 6.02 -9.62 4.99
CA ALA A 484 6.69 -9.60 3.68
C ALA A 484 6.41 -8.34 2.84
N ARG A 485 5.44 -7.50 3.27
CA ARG A 485 5.13 -6.19 2.68
C ARG A 485 6.13 -5.10 3.03
N PHE A 486 6.93 -5.32 4.06
CA PHE A 486 7.81 -4.31 4.64
C PHE A 486 9.28 -4.69 4.44
N LEU A 487 10.07 -3.70 4.03
CA LEU A 487 11.52 -3.77 3.96
C LEU A 487 12.12 -2.76 4.93
N LEU A 488 12.59 -3.27 6.06
CA LEU A 488 13.42 -2.53 6.98
C LEU A 488 14.80 -2.30 6.35
N LEU A 489 15.17 -1.06 6.12
CA LEU A 489 16.44 -0.73 5.47
C LEU A 489 17.63 -0.84 6.46
N CYS A 490 18.70 -1.52 6.05
CA CYS A 490 19.93 -1.64 6.85
C CYS A 490 20.68 -0.32 7.03
N TYR A 491 21.56 -0.29 8.04
CA TYR A 491 22.56 0.76 8.26
C TYR A 491 21.99 2.18 8.31
N THR A 492 20.90 2.38 9.03
CA THR A 492 20.20 3.69 9.18
C THR A 492 19.50 4.19 7.92
N GLY A 493 18.93 3.27 7.12
CA GLY A 493 18.05 3.66 6.01
C GLY A 493 18.77 3.91 4.69
N GLN A 494 19.93 3.30 4.45
CA GLN A 494 20.72 3.60 3.25
C GLN A 494 20.14 2.90 2.01
N MET A 495 19.72 3.68 1.02
CA MET A 495 19.23 3.21 -0.27
C MET A 495 19.65 4.20 -1.37
N SER A 496 20.03 3.67 -2.54
CA SER A 496 20.34 4.48 -3.72
C SER A 496 19.06 4.98 -4.39
N THR A 497 19.16 5.97 -5.28
CA THR A 497 18.01 6.44 -6.05
C THR A 497 17.45 5.30 -6.92
N GLU A 498 18.34 4.57 -7.57
CA GLU A 498 18.01 3.43 -8.43
C GLU A 498 17.36 2.31 -7.63
N GLY A 499 17.87 2.01 -6.43
CA GLY A 499 17.27 1.04 -5.51
C GLY A 499 15.88 1.46 -5.04
N PHE A 500 15.69 2.75 -4.73
CA PHE A 500 14.36 3.26 -4.37
C PHE A 500 13.38 3.14 -5.54
N ASP A 501 13.76 3.54 -6.74
CA ASP A 501 12.89 3.47 -7.91
C ASP A 501 12.49 2.03 -8.24
N ALA A 502 13.41 1.10 -8.09
CA ALA A 502 13.16 -0.32 -8.24
C ALA A 502 12.17 -0.82 -7.17
N LEU A 503 12.43 -0.51 -5.90
CA LEU A 503 11.71 -1.13 -4.78
C LEU A 503 10.40 -0.45 -4.38
N ARG A 504 10.20 0.85 -4.66
CA ARG A 504 9.07 1.65 -4.14
C ARG A 504 7.68 1.11 -4.52
N ASN A 505 7.61 0.28 -5.56
CA ASN A 505 6.39 -0.37 -6.01
C ASN A 505 6.19 -1.78 -5.43
N HIS A 506 7.17 -2.30 -4.69
CA HIS A 506 7.17 -3.66 -4.16
C HIS A 506 6.94 -3.71 -2.65
N MET A 507 7.44 -2.72 -1.90
CA MET A 507 7.51 -2.78 -0.44
C MET A 507 7.38 -1.41 0.22
N TYR A 508 6.94 -1.40 1.48
CA TYR A 508 7.02 -0.24 2.37
C TYR A 508 8.37 -0.21 3.09
N PHE A 509 8.96 0.97 3.31
CA PHE A 509 10.30 1.19 3.87
C PHE A 509 10.28 1.88 5.25
N PRO A 510 10.05 1.15 6.34
CA PRO A 510 10.35 1.69 7.65
C PRO A 510 11.85 2.05 7.78
N SER A 511 12.14 3.33 8.03
CA SER A 511 13.48 3.92 8.10
C SER A 511 13.74 4.60 9.46
N THR A 512 15.00 4.91 9.78
CA THR A 512 15.47 5.24 11.14
C THR A 512 15.52 6.73 11.49
N ILE A 513 14.91 7.61 10.69
CA ILE A 513 14.83 9.03 11.09
C ILE A 513 13.78 9.11 12.21
N GLN A 514 14.11 9.74 13.33
CA GLN A 514 13.32 9.71 14.57
C GLN A 514 12.09 10.61 14.49
N ARG A 515 10.84 10.12 14.36
CA ARG A 515 9.61 10.96 14.37
C ARG A 515 8.34 10.20 14.79
N ILE A 516 7.28 10.97 15.10
CA ILE A 516 5.90 10.49 15.03
C ILE A 516 5.54 10.45 13.53
N ASN A 517 5.24 9.26 13.04
CA ASN A 517 4.80 9.07 11.66
C ASN A 517 3.36 9.57 11.51
N PRO A 518 3.04 10.26 10.40
CA PRO A 518 1.67 10.25 9.96
C PRO A 518 1.27 8.82 9.64
N LEU A 519 -0.02 8.58 9.75
CA LEU A 519 -0.58 7.29 9.42
C LEU A 519 -0.50 7.13 7.90
N PRO A 520 -0.37 5.89 7.39
CA PRO A 520 -0.11 5.64 5.98
C PRO A 520 -1.34 5.98 5.10
N GLU A 521 -1.56 7.27 4.85
CA GLU A 521 -2.52 7.77 3.87
C GLU A 521 -1.89 7.96 2.48
N LEU A 522 -0.56 7.81 2.37
CA LEU A 522 0.18 8.18 1.17
C LEU A 522 1.00 7.00 0.63
N PRO A 523 1.15 6.90 -0.71
CA PRO A 523 1.91 5.84 -1.38
C PRO A 523 3.43 5.98 -1.20
N TYR A 524 3.89 6.74 -0.21
CA TYR A 524 5.30 7.00 0.01
C TYR A 524 5.84 6.10 1.12
N PRO A 525 6.85 5.26 0.82
CA PRO A 525 7.18 4.12 1.65
C PRO A 525 8.04 4.45 2.89
N TYR A 526 8.53 5.67 3.09
CA TYR A 526 9.44 5.97 4.22
C TYR A 526 8.71 6.18 5.55
N LEU A 527 8.97 5.30 6.52
CA LEU A 527 8.57 5.50 7.92
C LEU A 527 9.77 5.88 8.79
N PHE A 528 9.50 6.32 10.01
CA PHE A 528 10.42 6.96 10.91
C PHE A 528 10.47 6.21 12.25
N ARG A 529 11.64 5.73 12.65
CA ARG A 529 11.85 4.93 13.87
C ARG A 529 12.65 5.70 14.93
N TYR A 530 12.24 5.55 16.19
CA TYR A 530 12.72 6.25 17.37
C TYR A 530 13.56 5.33 18.27
N ALA A 531 14.81 5.72 18.51
CA ALA A 531 15.72 5.09 19.48
C ALA A 531 16.02 6.09 20.62
N PRO A 532 15.20 6.11 21.69
CA PRO A 532 15.43 6.98 22.83
C PRO A 532 16.72 6.60 23.57
N ALA A 533 17.44 7.61 24.07
CA ALA A 533 18.63 7.40 24.90
C ALA A 533 18.31 7.02 26.37
N SER A 534 17.03 7.08 26.78
CA SER A 534 16.59 6.77 28.15
C SER A 534 15.10 6.50 28.24
N VAL A 535 14.66 5.87 29.35
CA VAL A 535 13.23 5.70 29.68
C VAL A 535 12.50 7.05 29.73
N ALA A 536 13.10 8.10 30.28
CA ALA A 536 12.48 9.42 30.35
C ALA A 536 12.26 10.06 28.96
N ALA A 537 13.22 9.87 28.04
CA ALA A 537 13.06 10.31 26.65
C ALA A 537 11.93 9.55 25.94
N TRP A 538 11.84 8.23 26.17
CA TRP A 538 10.72 7.42 25.70
C TRP A 538 9.36 7.91 26.23
N GLN A 539 9.25 8.13 27.54
CA GLN A 539 8.02 8.62 28.17
C GLN A 539 7.56 9.95 27.57
N THR A 540 8.51 10.86 27.33
CA THR A 540 8.24 12.15 26.68
C THR A 540 7.69 11.95 25.26
N ALA A 541 8.26 11.02 24.48
CA ALA A 541 7.77 10.70 23.15
C ALA A 541 6.38 10.03 23.16
N VAL A 542 6.12 9.15 24.13
CA VAL A 542 4.80 8.53 24.33
C VAL A 542 3.76 9.59 24.71
N ASP A 543 4.07 10.53 25.59
CA ASP A 543 3.16 11.63 25.93
C ASP A 543 2.85 12.52 24.72
N ALA A 544 3.86 12.78 23.89
CA ALA A 544 3.69 13.51 22.65
C ALA A 544 2.75 12.77 21.68
N VAL A 545 2.90 11.44 21.49
CA VAL A 545 1.97 10.70 20.62
C VAL A 545 0.57 10.62 21.24
N CYS A 546 0.43 10.43 22.55
CA CYS A 546 -0.88 10.36 23.23
C CYS A 546 -1.71 11.64 23.04
N SER A 547 -1.08 12.79 23.23
CA SER A 547 -1.76 14.09 23.16
C SER A 547 -2.12 14.48 21.72
N ARG A 548 -1.37 13.97 20.74
CA ARG A 548 -1.41 14.47 19.36
C ARG A 548 -1.86 13.47 18.33
N GLY A 549 -1.94 12.19 18.68
CA GLY A 549 -2.17 11.12 17.75
C GLY A 549 -0.95 10.79 16.88
N GLY A 550 -1.14 9.88 15.92
CA GLY A 550 -0.09 9.43 15.00
C GLY A 550 0.59 8.14 15.45
N TRP A 551 1.71 7.80 14.82
CA TRP A 551 2.36 6.51 15.00
C TRP A 551 3.84 6.62 15.40
N LEU A 552 4.15 6.17 16.61
CA LEU A 552 5.51 6.13 17.14
C LEU A 552 6.09 4.71 17.01
N ILE A 553 7.17 4.56 16.24
CA ILE A 553 7.84 3.27 16.07
C ILE A 553 9.11 3.27 16.92
N TYR A 554 9.17 2.47 17.96
CA TYR A 554 10.42 2.20 18.68
C TYR A 554 11.31 1.25 17.87
N TYR A 555 12.63 1.44 17.90
CA TYR A 555 13.56 0.42 17.40
C TYR A 555 14.77 0.19 18.30
N THR A 556 15.28 -1.04 18.28
CA THR A 556 16.51 -1.47 18.94
C THR A 556 17.04 -2.76 18.31
N HIS A 557 18.15 -3.32 18.81
CA HIS A 557 18.70 -4.59 18.35
C HIS A 557 18.64 -5.64 19.47
N THR A 558 19.42 -5.47 20.54
CA THR A 558 19.54 -6.43 21.66
C THR A 558 20.10 -5.74 22.92
N PRO A 559 19.78 -6.18 24.16
CA PRO A 559 20.28 -5.55 25.38
C PRO A 559 21.80 -5.44 25.49
N SER A 560 22.54 -6.38 24.91
CA SER A 560 24.00 -6.38 24.94
C SER A 560 24.64 -5.37 23.98
N MET A 561 23.88 -4.80 23.05
CA MET A 561 24.40 -3.84 22.06
C MET A 561 24.41 -2.42 22.65
N ALA A 562 25.55 -1.74 22.49
CA ALA A 562 25.71 -0.36 22.95
C ALA A 562 24.61 0.56 22.39
N GLY A 563 23.94 1.29 23.28
CA GLY A 563 22.83 2.18 22.92
C GLY A 563 21.43 1.55 23.01
N SER A 564 21.33 0.23 23.19
CA SER A 564 20.06 -0.45 23.51
C SER A 564 19.75 -0.35 25.01
N PRO A 565 18.47 -0.30 25.42
CA PRO A 565 18.12 -0.26 26.84
C PRO A 565 18.43 -1.60 27.51
N THR A 566 18.57 -1.61 28.84
CA THR A 566 18.55 -2.88 29.57
C THR A 566 17.16 -3.54 29.47
N VAL A 567 17.04 -4.79 29.89
CA VAL A 567 15.74 -5.48 29.92
C VAL A 567 14.78 -4.77 30.87
N GLU A 568 15.27 -4.31 32.02
CA GLU A 568 14.51 -3.57 33.02
C GLU A 568 14.03 -2.22 32.48
N ASP A 569 14.90 -1.48 31.80
CA ASP A 569 14.54 -0.20 31.16
C ASP A 569 13.50 -0.41 30.05
N PHE A 570 13.67 -1.44 29.21
CA PHE A 570 12.68 -1.78 28.19
C PHE A 570 11.33 -2.18 28.80
N GLU A 571 11.33 -2.96 29.89
CA GLU A 571 10.11 -3.29 30.60
C GLU A 571 9.42 -2.05 31.18
N ALA A 572 10.18 -1.12 31.77
CA ALA A 572 9.63 0.16 32.25
C ALA A 572 9.03 0.99 31.10
N MET A 573 9.65 0.97 29.91
CA MET A 573 9.14 1.60 28.70
C MET A 573 7.80 0.98 28.25
N VAL A 574 7.69 -0.35 28.24
CA VAL A 574 6.45 -1.09 27.89
C VAL A 574 5.34 -0.81 28.92
N GLN A 575 5.65 -0.89 30.21
CA GLN A 575 4.70 -0.60 31.29
C GLN A 575 4.14 0.82 31.17
N TYR A 576 4.97 1.79 30.78
CA TYR A 576 4.52 3.16 30.57
C TYR A 576 3.50 3.27 29.43
N VAL A 577 3.76 2.62 28.29
CA VAL A 577 2.81 2.58 27.15
C VAL A 577 1.46 2.00 27.58
N ILE A 578 1.47 0.91 28.34
CA ILE A 578 0.26 0.28 28.88
C ILE A 578 -0.48 1.23 29.81
N SER A 579 0.24 1.95 30.69
CA SER A 579 -0.36 2.92 31.61
C SER A 579 -1.10 4.05 30.90
N LYS A 580 -0.65 4.42 29.70
CA LYS A 580 -1.26 5.44 28.85
C LYS A 580 -2.44 4.91 28.01
N LYS A 581 -2.68 3.60 28.02
CA LYS A 581 -3.73 2.92 27.24
C LYS A 581 -3.62 3.21 25.74
N VAL A 582 -2.39 3.39 25.25
CA VAL A 582 -2.11 3.59 23.83
C VAL A 582 -2.17 2.24 23.12
N LYS A 583 -2.68 2.23 21.89
CA LYS A 583 -2.70 1.01 21.09
C LYS A 583 -1.26 0.62 20.72
N VAL A 584 -0.88 -0.62 21.02
CA VAL A 584 0.33 -1.24 20.47
C VAL A 584 -0.09 -2.10 19.30
N ALA A 585 0.62 -1.98 18.17
CA ALA A 585 0.32 -2.72 16.95
C ALA A 585 1.59 -3.02 16.14
N THR A 586 1.56 -4.08 15.35
CA THR A 586 2.56 -4.39 14.33
C THR A 586 2.41 -3.46 13.12
N PHE A 587 3.38 -3.44 12.19
CA PHE A 587 3.31 -2.56 11.02
C PHE A 587 2.11 -2.94 10.15
N SER A 588 1.91 -4.23 9.92
CA SER A 588 0.73 -4.75 9.24
C SER A 588 -0.58 -4.30 9.88
N GLU A 589 -0.70 -4.39 11.20
CA GLU A 589 -1.92 -3.97 11.90
C GLU A 589 -2.17 -2.46 11.78
N VAL A 590 -1.12 -1.63 11.81
CA VAL A 590 -1.25 -0.19 11.53
C VAL A 590 -1.79 0.01 10.11
N PHE A 591 -1.13 -0.56 9.11
CA PHE A 591 -1.55 -0.42 7.71
C PHE A 591 -2.95 -0.99 7.44
N ASP A 592 -3.32 -2.10 8.08
CA ASP A 592 -4.64 -2.71 7.94
C ASP A 592 -5.74 -1.86 8.59
N VAL A 593 -5.47 -1.25 9.75
CA VAL A 593 -6.39 -0.30 10.38
C VAL A 593 -6.66 0.87 9.44
N TYR A 594 -5.64 1.42 8.78
CA TYR A 594 -5.81 2.60 7.93
C TYR A 594 -6.25 2.31 6.50
N SER A 595 -5.85 1.18 5.93
CA SER A 595 -6.39 0.75 4.63
C SER A 595 -7.87 0.36 4.71
N ARG A 596 -8.35 -0.04 5.89
CA ARG A 596 -9.77 -0.35 6.16
C ARG A 596 -10.56 0.82 6.74
N ILE A 597 -9.92 1.91 7.12
CA ILE A 597 -10.61 3.20 7.26
C ILE A 597 -10.53 3.81 5.87
N PRO A 598 -11.52 3.61 4.98
CA PRO A 598 -11.70 4.59 3.92
C PRO A 598 -11.89 5.90 4.68
N VAL A 599 -10.89 6.77 4.65
CA VAL A 599 -11.16 8.17 4.83
C VAL A 599 -12.09 8.46 3.67
N ASP A 600 -13.40 8.43 3.96
CA ASP A 600 -14.43 8.57 2.96
C ASP A 600 -14.40 10.05 2.57
N TYR A 601 -13.40 10.46 1.78
CA TYR A 601 -13.31 11.80 1.21
C TYR A 601 -14.48 12.07 0.27
N SER A 602 -15.29 11.04 -0.03
CA SER A 602 -16.57 11.20 -0.67
C SER A 602 -17.64 11.75 0.28
N LYS A 603 -17.37 11.89 1.59
CA LYS A 603 -18.28 12.44 2.60
C LYS A 603 -17.60 13.47 3.52
N LYS A 604 -18.34 14.53 3.84
CA LYS A 604 -17.95 15.54 4.85
C LYS A 604 -19.16 15.89 5.71
N SER A 605 -18.93 16.23 6.96
CA SER A 605 -19.98 16.62 7.90
C SER A 605 -19.53 17.80 8.77
N GLY A 606 -20.48 18.55 9.28
CA GLY A 606 -20.23 19.67 10.19
C GLY A 606 -21.53 20.27 10.69
N SER A 607 -21.44 21.48 11.25
CA SER A 607 -22.61 22.27 11.66
C SER A 607 -22.59 23.65 11.01
N ALA A 608 -23.76 24.26 10.87
CA ALA A 608 -23.93 25.61 10.34
C ALA A 608 -25.16 26.28 10.97
N THR A 609 -25.08 27.59 11.20
CA THR A 609 -26.14 28.37 11.86
C THR A 609 -26.58 29.54 10.99
N ILE A 610 -27.85 29.58 10.61
CA ILE A 610 -28.49 30.78 10.07
C ILE A 610 -28.81 31.70 11.25
N THR A 611 -28.21 32.89 11.27
CA THR A 611 -28.43 33.88 12.33
C THR A 611 -29.84 34.47 12.27
N ALA A 612 -30.37 34.90 13.42
CA ALA A 612 -31.65 35.59 13.50
C ALA A 612 -31.71 36.79 12.52
N GLY A 613 -32.83 36.93 11.81
CA GLY A 613 -33.01 37.93 10.75
C GLY A 613 -32.48 37.52 9.37
N SER A 614 -31.66 36.47 9.27
CA SER A 614 -31.15 35.95 7.99
C SER A 614 -32.03 34.84 7.44
N THR A 615 -31.89 34.57 6.14
CA THR A 615 -32.59 33.47 5.44
C THR A 615 -31.67 32.38 4.92
N SER A 616 -30.36 32.55 4.97
CA SER A 616 -29.40 31.57 4.45
C SER A 616 -28.02 31.65 5.11
N ILE A 617 -27.23 30.60 4.91
CA ILE A 617 -25.79 30.56 5.20
C ILE A 617 -25.05 29.73 4.15
N VAL A 618 -23.90 30.22 3.71
CA VAL A 618 -22.98 29.48 2.83
C VAL A 618 -22.07 28.60 3.68
N VAL A 619 -22.02 27.31 3.36
CA VAL A 619 -21.21 26.29 4.05
C VAL A 619 -20.06 25.88 3.14
N THR A 620 -18.82 26.04 3.61
CA THR A 620 -17.62 25.48 2.97
C THR A 620 -17.46 24.03 3.43
N HIS A 621 -17.59 23.07 2.51
CA HIS A 621 -17.71 21.65 2.88
C HIS A 621 -16.41 20.84 2.75
N GLY A 622 -15.42 21.32 2.00
CA GLY A 622 -14.11 20.66 1.86
C GLY A 622 -14.16 19.30 1.16
N LEU A 623 -15.16 19.07 0.29
CA LEU A 623 -15.18 17.93 -0.63
C LEU A 623 -14.39 18.33 -1.90
N PRO A 624 -13.88 17.36 -2.66
CA PRO A 624 -13.15 17.63 -3.90
C PRO A 624 -13.87 18.28 -5.05
N ARG A 625 -15.19 18.11 -5.05
CA ARG A 625 -16.07 18.49 -6.14
C ARG A 625 -17.43 18.72 -5.54
N SER A 626 -18.33 19.23 -6.37
CA SER A 626 -19.69 19.50 -5.95
C SER A 626 -20.36 18.28 -5.36
N PRO A 627 -20.94 18.37 -4.15
CA PRO A 627 -21.64 17.25 -3.56
C PRO A 627 -22.85 16.86 -4.41
N MET A 628 -23.02 15.57 -4.67
CA MET A 628 -24.25 15.05 -5.26
C MET A 628 -25.38 15.08 -4.23
N HIS A 629 -25.07 14.73 -2.98
CA HIS A 629 -26.02 14.65 -1.88
C HIS A 629 -25.61 15.58 -0.73
N VAL A 630 -26.57 16.28 -0.15
CA VAL A 630 -26.39 17.03 1.09
C VAL A 630 -27.61 16.75 1.96
N ILE A 631 -27.37 16.23 3.16
CA ILE A 631 -28.39 15.91 4.16
C ILE A 631 -28.26 16.96 5.26
N LEU A 632 -29.39 17.53 5.65
CA LEU A 632 -29.48 18.49 6.75
C LEU A 632 -30.30 17.89 7.89
N SER A 633 -29.86 18.10 9.12
CA SER A 633 -30.56 17.72 10.36
C SER A 633 -30.62 18.95 11.27
N PRO A 634 -31.76 19.64 11.38
CA PRO A 634 -31.89 20.78 12.28
C PRO A 634 -31.61 20.35 13.73
N THR A 635 -30.79 21.13 14.44
CA THR A 635 -30.47 20.91 15.86
C THR A 635 -31.19 21.90 16.78
N THR A 636 -31.91 22.86 16.19
CA THR A 636 -32.80 23.81 16.87
C THR A 636 -34.16 23.81 16.18
N ASP A 637 -35.18 24.35 16.86
CA ASP A 637 -36.50 24.55 16.24
C ASP A 637 -36.38 25.43 15.00
N VAL A 638 -36.95 24.95 13.89
CA VAL A 638 -36.99 25.68 12.61
C VAL A 638 -38.16 26.66 12.55
N ASP A 639 -38.98 26.74 13.60
CA ASP A 639 -40.13 27.66 13.73
C ASP A 639 -41.09 27.52 12.55
N SER A 640 -41.45 26.25 12.27
CA SER A 640 -42.31 25.82 11.16
C SER A 640 -41.84 26.21 9.74
N LYS A 641 -40.58 26.62 9.57
CA LYS A 641 -40.02 27.00 8.27
C LYS A 641 -39.58 25.79 7.46
N THR A 642 -39.71 25.88 6.15
CA THR A 642 -39.09 24.91 5.23
C THR A 642 -37.63 25.27 5.00
N TYR A 643 -36.75 24.26 4.92
CA TYR A 643 -35.33 24.44 4.63
C TYR A 643 -34.88 23.61 3.44
N TYR A 644 -33.86 24.07 2.72
CA TYR A 644 -33.32 23.40 1.54
C TYR A 644 -31.84 23.74 1.32
N VAL A 645 -31.19 22.94 0.45
CA VAL A 645 -29.82 23.17 0.00
C VAL A 645 -29.85 23.67 -1.44
N SER A 646 -29.10 24.73 -1.73
CA SER A 646 -28.90 25.30 -3.07
C SER A 646 -27.41 25.53 -3.36
N GLU A 647 -27.09 25.96 -4.59
CA GLU A 647 -25.76 26.48 -4.97
C GLU A 647 -24.58 25.55 -4.63
N LYS A 648 -24.72 24.25 -4.88
CA LYS A 648 -23.63 23.29 -4.69
C LYS A 648 -22.51 23.56 -5.71
N THR A 649 -21.42 24.14 -5.26
CA THR A 649 -20.19 24.37 -6.03
C THR A 649 -19.12 23.36 -5.64
N ALA A 650 -17.92 23.46 -6.19
CA ALA A 650 -16.83 22.54 -5.83
C ALA A 650 -16.40 22.67 -4.36
N THR A 651 -16.62 23.83 -3.74
CA THR A 651 -16.11 24.15 -2.40
C THR A 651 -17.21 24.50 -1.39
N THR A 652 -18.39 24.90 -1.87
CA THR A 652 -19.49 25.39 -1.02
C THR A 652 -20.86 24.84 -1.39
N PHE A 653 -21.81 24.93 -0.46
CA PHE A 653 -23.25 24.88 -0.73
C PHE A 653 -23.97 25.89 0.17
N THR A 654 -25.20 26.29 -0.17
CA THR A 654 -25.99 27.24 0.62
C THR A 654 -27.13 26.51 1.32
N ILE A 655 -27.28 26.69 2.63
CA ILE A 655 -28.46 26.28 3.40
C ILE A 655 -29.41 27.47 3.47
N SER A 656 -30.67 27.28 3.09
CA SER A 656 -31.69 28.34 3.10
C SER A 656 -32.95 27.93 3.85
N ILE A 657 -33.65 28.89 4.45
CA ILE A 657 -35.00 28.77 5.04
C ILE A 657 -35.98 29.68 4.29
N SER A 658 -37.28 29.36 4.33
CA SER A 658 -38.32 30.09 3.57
C SER A 658 -38.53 31.55 3.96
N SER A 659 -38.22 31.94 5.19
CA SER A 659 -38.36 33.30 5.72
C SER A 659 -37.41 33.54 6.88
N ALA A 660 -37.12 34.80 7.19
CA ALA A 660 -36.22 35.14 8.30
C ALA A 660 -36.79 34.62 9.63
N SER A 661 -35.93 34.09 10.49
CA SER A 661 -36.31 33.62 11.83
C SER A 661 -35.99 34.67 12.90
N GLY A 662 -36.82 34.77 13.94
CA GLY A 662 -36.55 35.62 15.10
C GLY A 662 -35.42 35.09 16.00
N SER A 663 -35.04 33.83 15.82
CA SER A 663 -33.98 33.13 16.54
C SER A 663 -32.98 32.48 15.56
N ASN A 664 -31.78 32.16 16.04
CA ASN A 664 -30.80 31.39 15.27
C ASN A 664 -31.33 29.99 14.98
N ILE A 665 -31.10 29.48 13.77
CA ILE A 665 -31.43 28.11 13.37
C ILE A 665 -30.13 27.37 13.00
N SER A 666 -29.83 26.30 13.73
CA SER A 666 -28.64 25.47 13.51
C SER A 666 -28.99 24.15 12.83
N PHE A 667 -28.09 23.69 11.97
CA PHE A 667 -28.16 22.41 11.27
C PHE A 667 -26.85 21.66 11.47
N ASP A 668 -26.95 20.37 11.76
CA ASP A 668 -25.90 19.42 11.41
C ASP A 668 -26.07 19.05 9.94
N TRP A 669 -24.97 18.89 9.23
CA TRP A 669 -24.99 18.56 7.81
C TRP A 669 -24.04 17.43 7.48
N THR A 670 -24.37 16.67 6.43
CA THR A 670 -23.49 15.69 5.79
C THR A 670 -23.59 15.85 4.28
N ALA A 671 -22.49 16.09 3.61
CA ALA A 671 -22.39 16.24 2.15
C ALA A 671 -21.60 15.06 1.56
N SER A 672 -22.03 14.53 0.41
CA SER A 672 -21.33 13.46 -0.28
C SER A 672 -21.29 13.60 -1.80
N ILE A 673 -20.26 13.04 -2.44
CA ILE A 673 -20.04 13.05 -3.91
C ILE A 673 -20.39 11.74 -4.61
#